data_AF-A0A9E5KC52-F1
#
_entry.id   AF-A0A9E5KC52-F1
#
_cell.length_a   1.000
_cell.length_b   1.000
_cell.length_c   1.000
_cell.angle_alpha   90.00
_cell.angle_beta   90.00
_cell.angle_gamma   90.00
#
_symmetry.space_group_name_H-M   'P 1'
#
loop_
_entity.id
_entity.type
_entity.pdbx_description
1 polymer ?
#
loop_
_entity_poly.entity_id
_entity_poly.type
_entity_poly.pdbx_seq_one_letter_code
_entity_poly.pdbx_strand_id
1 'polypeptide(L)'
;MLDTHERGSGAMKNQLLRRLEQLKSLQDSSKGNKSSRLSLENLEDRLAPAIDIAITATSNLATFSQNTVAGVTTLTATTTGCQIGVDLIGSYLAAGNDIVINNSAVVLPVPETGKITWTSSTLNLASALSGTGQSITITQNPSTTTGSIFLGAPATPFVTGNSTNNVDLILNPAGSPPAGIAKIGIGGDNSGIQNLTINSNGSGLVQIDSLFTAISDINITANTVRIGDSLGVDGLVATTGNINFTGSQMVFENADSTLSAANNIFITGNLAVTTAGNTLTLVAPNVNVTGSVGDSTGTLPFGLITINSQGTVATPGTVTFNGSIGVEGFVSALLPPGGNAYNLSLLGGGLFTGTPGNATKFDTLGTITLGNSLIDLFVFDEGLNLTVPSPRVGGAPIVNATLATPGQTITLVNAALVNDVSLDTTNGGAVPTGGAIVVQNSVTTSSLSTLTINAGTAGNIVVNKQLSGSVSVEIINSNTTVFGNSVTLANLTVFDTTSTVTFAGVTNLGGITLQPGQGFAVQFANSGTLNGAITGSEVVRKTGTGTFTIAAPSPLFTGSVEVTGGTLVVNASYLSPATVFNVSGGTLAGNGTLAVLNSLGMFSHVISPGNNTTIGTLTVNDLNLTDSATVQLQLAGASNDRIITSTQPTLNGARLSGSLLPSTFVPKVGQQFTILQNNSSSPVLGIFSGLPEGGTTQIGDYVFSVSYLGGSGNDVVLTAVTGILPPGPVGDTANQHYVGYLYYTLLGRAPDAGGLASYSQMLDAGASRESVAASIYNSPEQRYNQVAAYYRKTIRQNSVTTKWLVIIANSWVAMDPFRKFKDL
;
A
#
# COMPACT_ATOMS: atom_id res chain seq x y z
N MET A 1 65.26 22.96 59.15
CA MET A 1 64.72 24.25 59.62
C MET A 1 63.26 24.01 59.97
N LEU A 2 63.03 23.58 61.22
CA LEU A 2 61.77 23.78 61.90
C LEU A 2 61.97 25.05 62.73
N ASP A 3 61.18 26.07 62.47
CA ASP A 3 60.92 27.24 63.31
C ASP A 3 59.50 27.67 62.87
N THR A 4 58.47 27.77 63.69
CA THR A 4 58.39 28.46 64.98
C THR A 4 57.14 27.99 65.76
N HIS A 5 57.29 27.46 66.97
CA HIS A 5 56.67 27.99 68.21
C HIS A 5 57.00 27.08 69.40
N GLU A 6 57.56 27.72 70.43
CA GLU A 6 57.97 27.20 71.73
C GLU A 6 56.76 26.62 72.51
N ARG A 7 56.83 25.65 73.45
CA ARG A 7 57.83 25.35 74.48
C ARG A 7 57.74 23.86 74.87
N GLY A 8 58.88 23.18 74.97
CA GLY A 8 58.96 21.90 75.71
C GLY A 8 60.10 20.98 75.28
N SER A 9 61.13 20.85 76.13
CA SER A 9 62.19 19.82 76.14
C SER A 9 63.38 19.98 75.16
N GLY A 10 64.41 20.69 75.62
CA GLY A 10 65.75 20.72 75.01
C GLY A 10 66.51 19.37 75.00
N ALA A 11 65.91 18.25 75.44
CA ALA A 11 66.55 16.93 75.43
C ALA A 11 66.42 16.20 74.08
N MET A 12 65.30 16.37 73.37
CA MET A 12 65.01 15.64 72.11
C MET A 12 65.81 16.19 70.91
N LYS A 13 66.08 17.51 70.91
CA LYS A 13 66.89 18.19 69.88
C LYS A 13 68.36 17.73 69.91
N ASN A 14 68.92 17.50 71.10
CA ASN A 14 70.28 16.99 71.28
C ASN A 14 70.42 15.50 70.96
N GLN A 15 69.35 14.71 71.05
CA GLN A 15 69.34 13.27 70.71
C GLN A 15 69.20 13.03 69.19
N LEU A 16 68.42 13.87 68.52
CA LEU A 16 68.29 13.89 67.05
C LEU A 16 69.56 14.37 66.35
N LEU A 17 70.28 15.35 66.91
CA LEU A 17 71.54 15.84 66.34
C LEU A 17 72.65 14.77 66.41
N ARG A 18 72.73 13.99 67.50
CA ARG A 18 73.67 12.86 67.62
C ARG A 18 73.32 11.68 66.70
N ARG A 19 72.02 11.37 66.52
CA ARG A 19 71.56 10.33 65.58
C ARG A 19 71.82 10.72 64.12
N LEU A 20 71.74 12.02 63.79
CA LEU A 20 72.03 12.54 62.46
C LEU A 20 73.54 12.50 62.14
N GLU A 21 74.40 12.75 63.14
CA GLU A 21 75.87 12.58 63.02
C GLU A 21 76.27 11.09 62.90
N GLN A 22 75.61 10.18 63.64
CA GLN A 22 75.83 8.73 63.51
C GLN A 22 75.40 8.18 62.13
N LEU A 23 74.26 8.64 61.59
CA LEU A 23 73.79 8.27 60.25
C LEU A 23 74.70 8.81 59.14
N LYS A 24 75.29 10.01 59.32
CA LYS A 24 76.30 10.55 58.40
C LYS A 24 77.60 9.74 58.43
N SER A 25 78.03 9.30 59.62
CA SER A 25 79.21 8.42 59.77
C SER A 25 79.03 7.02 59.15
N LEU A 26 77.80 6.50 59.13
CA LEU A 26 77.42 5.23 58.49
C LEU A 26 77.26 5.34 56.97
N GLN A 27 76.92 6.53 56.46
CA GLN A 27 76.83 6.81 55.03
C GLN A 27 78.21 7.12 54.40
N ASP A 28 79.13 7.71 55.16
CA ASP A 28 80.51 7.95 54.71
C ASP A 28 81.39 6.68 54.77
N SER A 29 81.04 5.70 55.61
CA SER A 29 81.71 4.38 55.65
C SER A 29 81.22 3.38 54.59
N SER A 30 80.18 3.70 53.81
CA SER A 30 79.69 2.87 52.70
C SER A 30 80.14 3.33 51.30
N LYS A 31 80.96 4.39 51.19
CA LYS A 31 81.50 4.89 49.90
C LYS A 31 82.78 4.21 49.42
N GLY A 32 83.24 3.14 50.08
CA GLY A 32 84.53 2.55 49.75
C GLY A 32 84.72 1.10 50.15
N ASN A 33 83.83 0.17 49.78
CA ASN A 33 84.30 -1.16 49.35
C ASN A 33 83.22 -1.98 48.65
N LYS A 34 83.63 -2.65 47.57
CA LYS A 34 82.83 -3.64 46.85
C LYS A 34 82.75 -4.92 47.68
N SER A 35 81.60 -5.59 47.59
CA SER A 35 81.39 -7.00 47.93
C SER A 35 81.45 -7.40 49.41
N SER A 36 80.28 -7.44 50.05
CA SER A 36 79.99 -8.49 51.04
C SER A 36 78.51 -8.50 51.40
N ARG A 37 77.80 -9.47 50.84
CA ARG A 37 76.53 -9.98 51.36
C ARG A 37 76.79 -10.39 52.82
N LEU A 38 76.10 -9.79 53.79
CA LEU A 38 75.97 -10.43 55.10
C LEU A 38 74.56 -11.01 55.19
N SER A 39 74.58 -12.34 55.27
CA SER A 39 73.47 -13.27 55.22
C SER A 39 72.60 -13.18 56.47
N LEU A 40 71.33 -13.43 56.20
CA LEU A 40 70.16 -13.46 57.07
C LEU A 40 70.16 -14.70 57.99
N GLU A 41 71.31 -15.09 58.56
CA GLU A 41 71.53 -16.46 59.08
C GLU A 41 71.77 -16.55 60.60
N ASN A 42 71.51 -15.47 61.38
CA ASN A 42 71.72 -15.49 62.83
C ASN A 42 70.62 -14.77 63.65
N LEU A 43 69.38 -14.69 63.15
CA LEU A 43 68.23 -14.22 63.94
C LEU A 43 67.22 -15.33 64.30
N GLU A 44 67.51 -16.59 63.97
CA GLU A 44 66.58 -17.71 64.14
C GLU A 44 66.47 -18.24 65.57
N ASP A 45 67.36 -17.85 66.49
CA ASP A 45 67.46 -18.58 67.77
C ASP A 45 66.88 -17.87 69.00
N ARG A 46 66.23 -16.70 68.87
CA ARG A 46 65.73 -15.97 70.05
C ARG A 46 64.45 -15.18 69.85
N LEU A 47 63.37 -15.81 69.39
CA LEU A 47 61.99 -15.63 69.90
C LEU A 47 60.94 -16.14 68.89
N ALA A 48 60.42 -17.34 69.14
CA ALA A 48 59.06 -17.73 68.80
C ALA A 48 58.45 -18.37 70.06
N PRO A 49 57.11 -18.41 70.26
CA PRO A 49 56.07 -18.19 69.25
C PRO A 49 54.94 -17.24 69.68
N ALA A 50 54.52 -16.34 68.80
CA ALA A 50 53.14 -15.88 68.78
C ALA A 50 52.78 -15.35 67.38
N ILE A 51 52.09 -16.22 66.63
CA ILE A 51 51.04 -15.89 65.67
C ILE A 51 51.50 -15.22 64.35
N ASP A 52 51.39 -16.01 63.28
CA ASP A 52 51.20 -15.56 61.90
C ASP A 52 50.17 -14.43 61.82
N ILE A 53 50.48 -13.37 61.08
CA ILE A 53 49.68 -12.91 59.93
C ILE A 53 50.40 -11.71 59.30
N ALA A 54 50.67 -11.85 58.00
CA ALA A 54 51.09 -10.79 57.12
C ALA A 54 50.12 -9.60 57.18
N ILE A 55 50.63 -8.40 57.42
CA ILE A 55 49.92 -7.17 57.06
C ILE A 55 50.73 -6.50 55.96
N THR A 56 50.34 -6.85 54.73
CA THR A 56 50.56 -6.06 53.52
C THR A 56 50.01 -4.66 53.79
N ALA A 57 50.87 -3.65 53.70
CA ALA A 57 50.46 -2.27 53.85
C ALA A 57 49.71 -1.80 52.59
N THR A 58 48.39 -1.72 52.68
CA THR A 58 47.54 -0.86 51.85
C THR A 58 46.71 0.04 52.76
N SER A 59 47.05 1.33 52.73
CA SER A 59 46.26 2.55 53.04
C SER A 59 45.02 2.45 53.94
N ASN A 60 45.04 3.23 55.04
CA ASN A 60 43.89 3.68 55.85
C ASN A 60 42.90 2.60 56.32
N LEU A 61 43.30 1.78 57.31
CA LEU A 61 42.33 1.08 58.15
C LEU A 61 41.53 2.10 58.96
N ALA A 62 40.32 2.42 58.50
CA ALA A 62 39.29 2.85 59.42
C ALA A 62 39.05 1.70 60.42
N THR A 63 39.09 1.98 61.72
CA THR A 63 38.80 0.97 62.73
C THR A 63 37.34 0.54 62.58
N PHE A 64 37.06 -0.76 62.47
CA PHE A 64 35.72 -1.31 62.54
C PHE A 64 35.67 -2.30 63.70
N SER A 65 34.54 -2.34 64.43
CA SER A 65 34.30 -3.44 65.35
C SER A 65 33.59 -4.55 64.60
N GLN A 66 34.18 -5.74 64.60
CA GLN A 66 33.57 -6.94 64.05
C GLN A 66 32.93 -7.76 65.16
N ASN A 67 31.72 -8.26 64.93
CA ASN A 67 31.09 -9.26 65.79
C ASN A 67 30.40 -10.34 64.95
N THR A 68 30.83 -11.60 65.06
CA THR A 68 30.19 -12.72 64.39
C THR A 68 29.40 -13.55 65.40
N VAL A 69 28.07 -13.61 65.24
CA VAL A 69 27.15 -14.34 66.11
C VAL A 69 26.20 -15.17 65.26
N ALA A 70 26.14 -16.48 65.53
CA ALA A 70 25.19 -17.40 64.90
C ALA A 70 25.15 -17.36 63.34
N GLY A 71 26.32 -17.29 62.70
CA GLY A 71 26.41 -17.23 61.24
C GLY A 71 26.21 -15.83 60.65
N VAL A 72 26.16 -14.79 61.47
CA VAL A 72 26.01 -13.39 61.03
C VAL A 72 27.21 -12.59 61.49
N THR A 73 27.96 -12.00 60.56
CA THR A 73 29.06 -11.08 60.81
C THR A 73 28.59 -9.63 60.70
N THR A 74 28.55 -8.92 61.82
CA THR A 74 28.30 -7.46 61.86
C THR A 74 29.63 -6.71 61.79
N LEU A 75 29.76 -5.83 60.80
CA LEU A 75 30.86 -4.88 60.64
C LEU A 75 30.36 -3.48 60.99
N THR A 76 30.81 -2.93 62.12
CA THR A 76 30.43 -1.58 62.57
C THR A 76 31.59 -0.62 62.31
N ALA A 77 31.37 0.39 61.47
CA ALA A 77 32.34 1.45 61.23
C ALA A 77 32.47 2.35 62.47
N THR A 78 33.70 2.64 62.91
CA THR A 78 33.92 3.51 64.09
C THR A 78 34.08 5.00 63.76
N THR A 79 34.12 5.36 62.46
CA THR A 79 34.23 6.74 61.97
C THR A 79 33.42 6.97 60.70
N THR A 80 32.83 8.15 60.55
CA THR A 80 32.14 8.56 59.31
C THR A 80 33.10 8.54 58.11
N GLY A 81 32.71 7.90 57.00
CA GLY A 81 33.57 7.74 55.81
C GLY A 81 34.47 6.50 55.80
N CYS A 82 34.30 5.58 56.76
CA CYS A 82 34.96 4.27 56.79
C CYS A 82 34.69 3.46 55.51
N GLN A 83 35.76 3.06 54.80
CA GLN A 83 35.69 2.13 53.67
C GLN A 83 35.91 0.71 54.18
N ILE A 84 35.02 -0.23 53.84
CA ILE A 84 35.18 -1.66 54.15
C ILE A 84 35.70 -2.34 52.88
N GLY A 85 36.91 -2.92 52.95
CA GLY A 85 37.47 -3.68 51.84
C GLY A 85 36.64 -4.93 51.56
N VAL A 86 36.34 -5.22 50.29
CA VAL A 86 35.48 -6.37 49.95
C VAL A 86 36.17 -7.71 50.18
N ASP A 87 37.50 -7.80 50.24
CA ASP A 87 38.19 -9.07 50.54
C ASP A 87 37.73 -9.62 51.90
N LEU A 88 37.47 -8.70 52.83
CA LEU A 88 36.90 -8.99 54.13
C LEU A 88 35.45 -9.50 53.99
N ILE A 89 34.63 -8.80 53.20
CA ILE A 89 33.22 -9.18 52.93
C ILE A 89 33.16 -10.55 52.23
N GLY A 90 33.95 -10.75 51.18
CA GLY A 90 34.07 -12.00 50.43
C GLY A 90 34.54 -13.17 51.29
N SER A 91 35.47 -12.94 52.22
CA SER A 91 35.91 -14.00 53.15
C SER A 91 34.79 -14.48 54.10
N TYR A 92 33.91 -13.58 54.55
CA TYR A 92 32.79 -13.95 55.42
C TYR A 92 31.65 -14.61 54.66
N LEU A 93 31.36 -14.16 53.43
CA LEU A 93 30.43 -14.82 52.52
C LEU A 93 30.91 -16.23 52.14
N ALA A 94 32.21 -16.40 51.85
CA ALA A 94 32.83 -17.69 51.57
C ALA A 94 32.80 -18.64 52.78
N ALA A 95 32.80 -18.09 54.00
CA ALA A 95 32.62 -18.83 55.25
C ALA A 95 31.14 -19.13 55.57
N GLY A 96 30.20 -18.78 54.68
CA GLY A 96 28.76 -19.00 54.85
C GLY A 96 28.09 -18.08 55.87
N ASN A 97 28.72 -16.94 56.20
CA ASN A 97 28.14 -15.96 57.10
C ASN A 97 27.37 -14.86 56.35
N ASP A 98 26.31 -14.38 56.96
CA ASP A 98 25.60 -13.16 56.56
C ASP A 98 26.38 -11.94 56.99
N ILE A 99 26.19 -10.79 56.33
CA ILE A 99 26.99 -9.59 56.62
C ILE A 99 26.08 -8.41 56.90
N VAL A 100 26.17 -7.83 58.10
CA VAL A 100 25.49 -6.57 58.43
C VAL A 100 26.54 -5.46 58.46
N ILE A 101 26.33 -4.40 57.68
CA ILE A 101 27.21 -3.22 57.68
C ILE A 101 26.50 -2.08 58.41
N ASN A 102 27.00 -1.73 59.60
CA ASN A 102 26.44 -0.65 60.40
C ASN A 102 27.40 0.56 60.44
N ASN A 103 26.91 1.72 60.03
CA ASN A 103 27.68 2.97 60.08
C ASN A 103 27.08 3.99 61.07
N SER A 104 26.28 3.52 62.04
CA SER A 104 25.64 4.33 63.08
C SER A 104 25.50 3.55 64.39
N ALA A 105 25.46 4.23 65.54
CA ALA A 105 25.49 3.62 66.88
C ALA A 105 24.21 2.84 67.29
N VAL A 106 23.31 2.53 66.35
CA VAL A 106 22.01 1.91 66.61
C VAL A 106 22.09 0.39 66.44
N VAL A 107 21.72 -0.36 67.48
CA VAL A 107 21.57 -1.83 67.45
C VAL A 107 20.27 -2.17 66.71
N LEU A 108 20.37 -3.05 65.70
CA LEU A 108 19.24 -3.51 64.90
C LEU A 108 18.70 -4.87 65.37
N PRO A 109 17.42 -5.17 65.13
CA PRO A 109 16.87 -6.51 65.33
C PRO A 109 17.46 -7.53 64.34
N VAL A 110 17.34 -8.81 64.71
CA VAL A 110 17.98 -9.99 64.09
C VAL A 110 17.98 -9.94 62.55
N PRO A 111 19.13 -10.05 61.89
CA PRO A 111 19.20 -10.09 60.44
C PRO A 111 18.57 -11.36 59.86
N GLU A 112 17.92 -11.20 58.71
CA GLU A 112 17.48 -12.32 57.87
C GLU A 112 18.70 -13.02 57.25
N THR A 113 18.69 -14.34 57.24
CA THR A 113 19.80 -15.14 56.70
C THR A 113 20.01 -14.86 55.20
N GLY A 114 21.25 -14.59 54.79
CA GLY A 114 21.73 -14.39 53.42
C GLY A 114 21.87 -12.93 52.94
N LYS A 115 21.69 -11.92 53.80
CA LYS A 115 21.41 -10.54 53.38
C LYS A 115 22.44 -9.50 53.85
N ILE A 116 22.97 -8.70 52.92
CA ILE A 116 23.76 -7.50 53.24
C ILE A 116 22.82 -6.34 53.59
N THR A 117 22.73 -5.97 54.87
CA THR A 117 21.94 -4.82 55.31
C THR A 117 22.84 -3.62 55.64
N TRP A 118 22.56 -2.44 55.06
CA TRP A 118 23.28 -1.21 55.37
C TRP A 118 22.39 -0.10 55.94
N THR A 119 22.97 0.77 56.78
CA THR A 119 22.28 1.87 57.48
C THR A 119 22.76 3.28 57.11
N SER A 120 23.77 3.42 56.24
CA SER A 120 24.35 4.71 55.84
C SER A 120 23.66 5.36 54.63
N SER A 121 23.92 6.65 54.40
CA SER A 121 23.43 7.42 53.26
C SER A 121 24.10 7.05 51.92
N THR A 122 25.24 6.37 51.93
CA THR A 122 25.91 5.90 50.69
C THR A 122 26.74 4.64 50.97
N LEU A 123 26.46 3.55 50.27
CA LEU A 123 27.27 2.33 50.26
C LEU A 123 28.07 2.27 48.95
N ASN A 124 29.39 2.13 49.04
CA ASN A 124 30.26 1.96 47.87
C ASN A 124 31.04 0.65 48.00
N LEU A 125 30.84 -0.26 47.05
CA LEU A 125 31.52 -1.56 46.95
C LEU A 125 32.44 -1.56 45.73
N ALA A 126 33.67 -1.07 45.90
CA ALA A 126 34.60 -0.75 44.80
C ALA A 126 35.53 -1.89 44.36
N SER A 127 35.24 -3.15 44.70
CA SER A 127 36.16 -4.28 44.49
C SER A 127 35.39 -5.58 44.18
N ALA A 128 36.06 -6.56 43.56
CA ALA A 128 35.44 -7.80 43.09
C ALA A 128 34.90 -8.70 44.21
N LEU A 129 33.65 -9.13 44.10
CA LEU A 129 33.08 -10.28 44.80
C LEU A 129 33.33 -11.52 43.93
N SER A 130 34.11 -12.50 44.42
CA SER A 130 34.44 -13.72 43.67
C SER A 130 33.93 -15.00 44.34
N GLY A 131 33.32 -15.89 43.55
CA GLY A 131 33.48 -17.35 43.72
C GLY A 131 32.57 -18.11 44.69
N THR A 132 31.23 -17.99 44.63
CA THR A 132 30.37 -18.88 45.44
C THR A 132 29.13 -19.49 44.77
N GLY A 133 28.60 -18.92 43.68
CA GLY A 133 27.38 -19.45 43.05
C GLY A 133 26.16 -19.34 43.96
N GLN A 134 26.13 -18.28 44.76
CA GLN A 134 25.10 -17.99 45.75
C GLN A 134 24.26 -16.79 45.32
N SER A 135 23.07 -16.65 45.91
CA SER A 135 22.27 -15.43 45.81
C SER A 135 22.81 -14.37 46.78
N ILE A 136 23.17 -13.20 46.26
CA ILE A 136 23.63 -12.04 47.01
C ILE A 136 22.47 -11.05 47.06
N THR A 137 21.87 -10.86 48.23
CA THR A 137 20.83 -9.84 48.43
C THR A 137 21.42 -8.67 49.21
N ILE A 138 21.49 -7.48 48.58
CA ILE A 138 21.93 -6.25 49.25
C ILE A 138 20.70 -5.38 49.46
N THR A 139 20.40 -5.06 50.72
CA THR A 139 19.20 -4.32 51.10
C THR A 139 19.49 -3.11 51.97
N GLN A 140 18.94 -1.97 51.60
CA GLN A 140 18.94 -0.80 52.45
C GLN A 140 17.99 -0.98 53.64
N ASN A 141 18.43 -0.61 54.84
CA ASN A 141 17.57 -0.69 56.03
C ASN A 141 16.31 0.18 55.89
N PRO A 142 15.09 -0.33 56.18
CA PRO A 142 13.84 0.42 56.13
C PRO A 142 13.79 1.70 56.99
N SER A 143 14.63 1.83 58.02
CA SER A 143 14.68 3.02 58.88
C SER A 143 15.52 4.16 58.31
N THR A 144 16.23 3.94 57.20
CA THR A 144 17.08 4.97 56.58
C THR A 144 16.28 5.89 55.66
N THR A 145 16.45 7.20 55.83
CA THR A 145 15.71 8.24 55.09
C THR A 145 16.45 8.77 53.86
N THR A 146 17.74 8.43 53.71
CA THR A 146 18.57 8.72 52.52
C THR A 146 19.42 7.50 52.20
N GLY A 147 19.75 7.27 50.92
CA GLY A 147 20.63 6.16 50.54
C GLY A 147 20.87 6.02 49.05
N SER A 148 22.14 5.84 48.69
CA SER A 148 22.59 5.38 47.37
C SER A 148 23.50 4.16 47.54
N ILE A 149 23.48 3.24 46.58
CA ILE A 149 24.45 2.14 46.48
C ILE A 149 25.22 2.25 45.17
N PHE A 150 26.54 2.14 45.25
CA PHE A 150 27.45 2.08 44.12
C PHE A 150 28.17 0.74 44.14
N LEU A 151 28.05 -0.01 43.06
CA LEU A 151 28.69 -1.29 42.83
C LEU A 151 29.75 -1.11 41.76
N GLY A 152 31.01 -1.41 42.09
CA GLY A 152 32.15 -1.26 41.20
C GLY A 152 32.63 0.19 41.04
N ALA A 153 33.94 0.34 40.90
CA ALA A 153 34.53 1.56 40.33
C ALA A 153 34.68 1.39 38.81
N PRO A 154 34.73 2.49 38.03
CA PRO A 154 35.03 2.42 36.61
C PRO A 154 36.33 1.63 36.39
N ALA A 155 36.28 0.62 35.51
CA ALA A 155 37.38 -0.28 35.14
C ALA A 155 37.82 -1.37 36.15
N THR A 156 37.18 -1.52 37.31
CA THR A 156 37.42 -2.68 38.20
C THR A 156 36.28 -3.69 38.09
N PRO A 157 36.54 -5.00 37.92
CA PRO A 157 35.48 -5.99 37.94
C PRO A 157 34.77 -6.04 39.29
N PHE A 158 33.42 -6.03 39.30
CA PHE A 158 32.64 -6.11 40.54
C PHE A 158 32.18 -7.54 40.85
N VAL A 159 31.73 -8.30 39.86
CA VAL A 159 31.47 -9.74 40.02
C VAL A 159 32.14 -10.48 38.88
N THR A 160 33.28 -11.13 39.18
CA THR A 160 34.03 -11.93 38.20
C THR A 160 33.91 -13.41 38.48
N GLY A 161 33.74 -14.21 37.42
CA GLY A 161 33.73 -15.66 37.50
C GLY A 161 32.37 -16.25 37.89
N ASN A 162 32.31 -17.60 37.84
CA ASN A 162 31.13 -18.48 37.96
C ASN A 162 29.75 -17.84 37.64
N SER A 163 29.22 -18.13 36.45
CA SER A 163 27.93 -17.68 35.90
C SER A 163 26.68 -18.21 36.64
N THR A 164 26.74 -18.24 37.96
CA THR A 164 25.78 -18.85 38.89
C THR A 164 25.35 -17.89 40.00
N ASN A 165 25.88 -16.67 40.08
CA ASN A 165 25.52 -15.73 41.15
C ASN A 165 24.21 -15.00 40.81
N ASN A 166 23.23 -15.00 41.72
CA ASN A 166 22.04 -14.17 41.58
C ASN A 166 22.23 -12.91 42.43
N VAL A 167 22.02 -11.72 41.88
CA VAL A 167 22.22 -10.45 42.59
C VAL A 167 20.89 -9.72 42.71
N ASP A 168 20.41 -9.57 43.93
CA ASP A 168 19.21 -8.79 44.25
C ASP A 168 19.61 -7.50 44.98
N LEU A 169 19.40 -6.36 44.32
CA LEU A 169 19.64 -5.02 44.85
C LEU A 169 18.33 -4.38 45.24
N ILE A 170 18.10 -4.22 46.54
CA ILE A 170 16.82 -3.76 47.09
C ILE A 170 17.05 -2.49 47.93
N LEU A 171 16.32 -1.43 47.62
CA LEU A 171 16.39 -0.18 48.39
C LEU A 171 15.12 0.08 49.20
N ASN A 172 15.19 1.01 50.16
CA ASN A 172 14.04 1.44 50.95
C ASN A 172 13.08 2.30 50.08
N PRO A 173 11.76 2.07 50.11
CA PRO A 173 10.80 2.91 49.40
C PRO A 173 10.76 4.36 49.91
N ALA A 174 10.97 4.58 51.21
CA ALA A 174 10.86 5.90 51.83
C ALA A 174 12.14 6.77 51.71
N GLY A 175 13.26 6.18 51.28
CA GLY A 175 14.54 6.89 51.14
C GLY A 175 14.70 7.51 49.76
N SER A 176 14.82 8.84 49.69
CA SER A 176 15.22 9.53 48.46
C SER A 176 16.76 9.52 48.33
N PRO A 177 17.31 9.39 47.10
CA PRO A 177 18.73 9.62 46.90
C PRO A 177 19.07 11.09 47.16
N PRO A 178 20.32 11.43 47.53
CA PRO A 178 20.79 12.81 47.51
C PRO A 178 20.59 13.44 46.13
N ALA A 179 20.34 14.75 46.09
CA ALA A 179 20.14 15.48 44.84
C ALA A 179 21.33 15.29 43.89
N GLY A 180 21.06 14.84 42.66
CA GLY A 180 22.07 14.64 41.62
C GLY A 180 22.83 13.32 41.68
N ILE A 181 22.49 12.40 42.58
CA ILE A 181 23.16 11.09 42.73
C ILE A 181 22.18 9.97 42.37
N ALA A 182 22.64 8.95 41.62
CA ALA A 182 21.85 7.76 41.37
C ALA A 182 21.49 7.04 42.67
N LYS A 183 20.28 6.51 42.75
CA LYS A 183 19.85 5.64 43.85
C LYS A 183 20.65 4.32 43.81
N ILE A 184 20.94 3.81 42.61
CA ILE A 184 21.79 2.65 42.36
C ILE A 184 22.73 3.00 41.21
N GLY A 185 24.03 2.90 41.41
CA GLY A 185 25.05 2.99 40.37
C GLY A 185 25.74 1.65 40.20
N ILE A 186 25.84 1.14 38.98
CA ILE A 186 26.54 -0.11 38.67
C ILE A 186 27.63 0.17 37.64
N GLY A 187 28.89 0.08 38.04
CA GLY A 187 30.10 0.21 37.21
C GLY A 187 30.92 -1.08 37.15
N GLY A 188 31.83 -1.17 36.17
CA GLY A 188 32.80 -2.27 36.05
C GLY A 188 32.31 -3.51 35.29
N ASP A 189 33.10 -4.59 35.34
CA ASP A 189 32.76 -5.90 34.74
C ASP A 189 31.87 -6.72 35.69
N ASN A 190 30.73 -7.16 35.16
CA ASN A 190 29.69 -7.90 35.88
C ASN A 190 29.38 -9.26 35.22
N SER A 191 30.33 -9.81 34.47
CA SER A 191 30.22 -11.08 33.75
C SER A 191 29.91 -12.31 34.62
N GLY A 192 30.12 -12.23 35.93
CA GLY A 192 29.82 -13.30 36.88
C GLY A 192 28.38 -13.35 37.40
N ILE A 193 27.48 -12.49 36.91
CA ILE A 193 26.09 -12.44 37.35
C ILE A 193 25.22 -13.34 36.46
N GLN A 194 24.47 -14.25 37.07
CA GLN A 194 23.44 -15.08 36.43
C GLN A 194 22.10 -14.36 36.34
N ASN A 195 21.59 -13.77 37.42
CA ASN A 195 20.35 -12.99 37.42
C ASN A 195 20.56 -11.68 38.16
N LEU A 196 20.02 -10.60 37.62
CA LEU A 196 20.08 -9.28 38.23
C LEU A 196 18.66 -8.77 38.52
N THR A 197 18.32 -8.61 39.78
CA THR A 197 17.10 -7.94 40.22
C THR A 197 17.48 -6.61 40.86
N ILE A 198 16.89 -5.52 40.37
CA ILE A 198 17.02 -4.19 40.94
C ILE A 198 15.64 -3.70 41.32
N ASN A 199 15.45 -3.37 42.60
CA ASN A 199 14.19 -2.81 43.09
C ASN A 199 14.44 -1.57 43.94
N SER A 200 14.12 -0.41 43.38
CA SER A 200 14.11 0.87 44.10
C SER A 200 12.70 1.32 44.50
N ASN A 201 11.74 0.39 44.51
CA ASN A 201 10.31 0.57 44.76
C ASN A 201 9.66 1.56 43.80
N GLY A 202 10.09 1.56 42.53
CA GLY A 202 9.57 2.47 41.52
C GLY A 202 9.96 3.94 41.73
N SER A 203 10.96 4.22 42.58
CA SER A 203 11.43 5.58 42.89
C SER A 203 12.92 5.75 42.54
N GLY A 204 13.37 6.97 42.25
CA GLY A 204 14.79 7.29 42.05
C GLY A 204 15.40 6.80 40.73
N LEU A 205 16.66 7.17 40.54
CA LEU A 205 17.46 6.90 39.34
C LEU A 205 18.34 5.64 39.54
N VAL A 206 18.29 4.70 38.61
CA VAL A 206 19.27 3.62 38.47
C VAL A 206 20.19 3.99 37.31
N GLN A 207 21.49 4.11 37.57
CA GLN A 207 22.52 4.38 36.56
C GLN A 207 23.31 3.08 36.33
N ILE A 208 23.44 2.68 35.07
CA ILE A 208 24.14 1.48 34.64
C ILE A 208 25.22 1.88 33.63
N ASP A 209 26.47 1.76 34.07
CA ASP A 209 27.68 2.13 33.33
C ASP A 209 28.57 0.89 33.12
N SER A 210 27.96 -0.31 33.13
CA SER A 210 28.65 -1.61 33.20
C SER A 210 28.38 -2.52 32.01
N LEU A 211 29.41 -3.25 31.55
CA LEU A 211 29.23 -4.31 30.56
C LEU A 211 28.64 -5.54 31.24
N PHE A 212 27.44 -5.92 30.83
CA PHE A 212 26.83 -7.21 31.20
C PHE A 212 27.08 -8.22 30.09
N THR A 213 27.84 -9.27 30.40
CA THR A 213 28.00 -10.43 29.53
C THR A 213 27.50 -11.65 30.31
N ALA A 214 26.72 -12.52 29.68
CA ALA A 214 26.23 -13.79 30.27
C ALA A 214 25.13 -13.73 31.37
N ILE A 215 24.34 -12.65 31.47
CA ILE A 215 23.16 -12.61 32.37
C ILE A 215 21.99 -13.40 31.76
N SER A 216 21.30 -14.21 32.55
CA SER A 216 20.04 -14.85 32.19
C SER A 216 18.89 -13.85 32.20
N ASP A 217 18.48 -13.36 33.37
CA ASP A 217 17.36 -12.40 33.49
C ASP A 217 17.79 -11.09 34.16
N ILE A 218 17.33 -9.97 33.59
CA ILE A 218 17.50 -8.62 34.13
C ILE A 218 16.12 -8.07 34.47
N ASN A 219 15.86 -7.81 35.75
CA ASN A 219 14.59 -7.29 36.25
C ASN A 219 14.83 -5.98 37.00
N ILE A 220 14.36 -4.85 36.47
CA ILE A 220 14.59 -3.53 37.07
C ILE A 220 13.25 -2.85 37.35
N THR A 221 13.02 -2.51 38.62
CA THR A 221 11.87 -1.72 39.09
C THR A 221 12.37 -0.39 39.65
N ALA A 222 12.26 0.68 38.88
CA ALA A 222 12.75 2.02 39.24
C ALA A 222 11.97 3.13 38.52
N ASN A 223 12.02 4.39 39.00
CA ASN A 223 11.37 5.50 38.28
C ASN A 223 12.07 5.78 36.95
N THR A 224 13.40 5.91 37.01
CA THR A 224 14.25 6.18 35.85
C THR A 224 15.43 5.21 35.83
N VAL A 225 15.70 4.62 34.68
CA VAL A 225 16.95 3.89 34.41
C VAL A 225 17.74 4.68 33.39
N ARG A 226 19.02 4.94 33.65
CA ARG A 226 19.97 5.51 32.69
C ARG A 226 20.99 4.44 32.32
N ILE A 227 21.24 4.31 31.03
CA ILE A 227 22.15 3.33 30.44
C ILE A 227 23.15 4.10 29.59
N GLY A 228 24.43 4.07 30.00
CA GLY A 228 25.54 4.69 29.26
C GLY A 228 26.51 5.51 30.12
N ASP A 229 27.68 5.74 29.54
CA ASP A 229 28.86 6.51 30.01
C ASP A 229 30.06 5.81 30.71
N SER A 230 31.23 6.46 30.56
CA SER A 230 32.63 6.16 30.91
C SER A 230 33.36 4.90 30.39
N LEU A 231 32.68 3.78 30.09
CA LEU A 231 33.35 2.51 29.67
C LEU A 231 32.98 1.99 28.27
N GLY A 232 32.19 2.70 27.48
CA GLY A 232 31.77 2.26 26.14
C GLY A 232 30.70 1.17 26.16
N VAL A 233 29.86 1.17 27.20
CA VAL A 233 28.75 0.22 27.34
C VAL A 233 27.57 0.69 26.51
N ASP A 234 27.34 0.01 25.40
CA ASP A 234 26.32 0.35 24.42
C ASP A 234 25.01 -0.42 24.67
N GLY A 235 24.63 -0.72 25.93
CA GLY A 235 23.31 -1.30 26.27
C GLY A 235 23.29 -2.50 27.24
N LEU A 236 22.19 -3.28 27.24
CA LEU A 236 21.94 -4.44 28.12
C LEU A 236 21.82 -5.74 27.32
N VAL A 237 22.47 -6.82 27.78
CA VAL A 237 22.44 -8.13 27.13
C VAL A 237 22.06 -9.24 28.12
N ALA A 238 20.91 -9.86 27.88
CA ALA A 238 20.43 -11.08 28.53
C ALA A 238 20.58 -12.27 27.57
N THR A 239 21.54 -13.16 27.83
CA THR A 239 21.95 -14.23 26.91
C THR A 239 21.05 -15.47 26.92
N THR A 240 20.25 -15.68 27.97
CA THR A 240 19.37 -16.86 28.10
C THR A 240 17.94 -16.56 28.54
N GLY A 241 17.67 -15.37 29.08
CA GLY A 241 16.36 -15.00 29.64
C GLY A 241 15.80 -13.68 29.09
N ASN A 242 15.17 -12.92 29.97
CA ASN A 242 14.40 -11.71 29.64
C ASN A 242 15.07 -10.43 30.14
N ILE A 243 14.68 -9.30 29.55
CA ILE A 243 14.89 -7.96 30.12
C ILE A 243 13.54 -7.39 30.49
N ASN A 244 13.30 -7.15 31.77
CA ASN A 244 12.07 -6.57 32.30
C ASN A 244 12.37 -5.24 33.00
N PHE A 245 11.73 -4.17 32.53
CA PHE A 245 11.75 -2.87 33.17
C PHE A 245 10.35 -2.43 33.56
N THR A 246 10.18 -2.10 34.85
CA THR A 246 8.96 -1.48 35.38
C THR A 246 9.30 -0.10 35.94
N GLY A 247 8.74 0.95 35.35
CA GLY A 247 9.08 2.32 35.69
C GLY A 247 8.48 3.38 34.77
N SER A 248 8.90 4.63 34.95
CA SER A 248 8.45 5.76 34.13
C SER A 248 9.28 5.94 32.87
N GLN A 249 10.61 5.80 32.92
CA GLN A 249 11.45 5.91 31.73
C GLN A 249 12.79 5.15 31.82
N MET A 250 13.23 4.61 30.69
CA MET A 250 14.58 4.11 30.44
C MET A 250 15.27 5.05 29.44
N VAL A 251 16.45 5.56 29.79
CA VAL A 251 17.16 6.62 29.08
C VAL A 251 18.51 6.08 28.58
N PHE A 252 18.77 6.23 27.29
CA PHE A 252 20.04 5.86 26.65
C PHE A 252 20.89 7.10 26.41
N GLU A 253 22.14 7.06 26.89
CA GLU A 253 23.05 8.20 26.85
C GLU A 253 24.06 8.12 25.69
N ASN A 254 24.38 6.91 25.21
CA ASN A 254 25.33 6.69 24.12
C ASN A 254 24.69 6.85 22.73
N ALA A 255 25.54 7.12 21.73
CA ALA A 255 25.13 7.26 20.33
C ALA A 255 24.54 5.97 19.73
N ASP A 256 25.08 4.81 20.11
CA ASP A 256 24.56 3.51 19.71
C ASP A 256 24.25 2.69 20.97
N SER A 257 23.03 2.16 21.06
CA SER A 257 22.58 1.35 22.21
C SER A 257 21.93 0.05 21.75
N THR A 258 21.99 -1.01 22.56
CA THR A 258 21.48 -2.34 22.25
C THR A 258 20.78 -2.93 23.47
N LEU A 259 19.50 -3.29 23.34
CA LEU A 259 18.84 -4.21 24.26
C LEU A 259 18.72 -5.57 23.59
N SER A 260 19.40 -6.57 24.12
CA SER A 260 19.38 -7.93 23.57
C SER A 260 18.91 -8.92 24.62
N ALA A 261 17.85 -9.68 24.34
CA ALA A 261 17.36 -10.76 25.18
C ALA A 261 17.11 -12.03 24.36
N ALA A 262 17.41 -13.20 24.93
CA ALA A 262 17.13 -14.48 24.27
C ALA A 262 15.61 -14.74 24.15
N ASN A 263 14.82 -14.31 25.14
CA ASN A 263 13.37 -14.57 25.20
C ASN A 263 12.53 -13.33 24.92
N ASN A 264 12.45 -12.37 25.85
CA ASN A 264 11.59 -11.21 25.72
C ASN A 264 12.22 -9.93 26.30
N ILE A 265 11.80 -8.78 25.77
CA ILE A 265 12.05 -7.45 26.33
C ILE A 265 10.70 -6.82 26.69
N PHE A 266 10.47 -6.51 27.97
CA PHE A 266 9.25 -5.87 28.46
C PHE A 266 9.58 -4.56 29.18
N ILE A 267 8.96 -3.45 28.77
CA ILE A 267 9.25 -2.09 29.25
C ILE A 267 7.93 -1.39 29.54
N THR A 268 7.61 -1.13 30.82
CA THR A 268 6.32 -0.51 31.19
C THR A 268 6.30 1.03 31.12
N GLY A 269 7.41 1.65 30.71
CA GLY A 269 7.61 3.10 30.71
C GLY A 269 8.14 3.60 29.37
N ASN A 270 8.52 4.88 29.32
CA ASN A 270 9.05 5.51 28.11
C ASN A 270 10.47 5.01 27.79
N LEU A 271 10.79 4.86 26.51
CA LEU A 271 12.16 4.71 26.03
C LEU A 271 12.66 6.07 25.56
N ALA A 272 13.74 6.59 26.11
CA ALA A 272 14.21 7.95 25.87
C ALA A 272 15.71 8.01 25.53
N VAL A 273 16.14 9.12 24.92
CA VAL A 273 17.54 9.43 24.61
C VAL A 273 17.94 10.77 25.23
N THR A 274 19.23 10.95 25.51
CA THR A 274 19.76 12.26 25.96
C THR A 274 20.08 13.20 24.80
N THR A 275 20.38 12.65 23.62
CA THR A 275 20.75 13.39 22.41
C THR A 275 19.90 12.89 21.24
N ALA A 276 19.32 13.80 20.47
CA ALA A 276 18.59 13.44 19.25
C ALA A 276 19.54 12.75 18.25
N GLY A 277 19.03 11.75 17.53
CA GLY A 277 19.82 10.99 16.56
C GLY A 277 20.49 9.73 17.13
N ASN A 278 20.46 9.52 18.45
CA ASN A 278 20.96 8.26 19.05
C ASN A 278 20.20 7.05 18.48
N THR A 279 20.91 5.95 18.24
CA THR A 279 20.37 4.71 17.67
C THR A 279 20.13 3.66 18.74
N LEU A 280 19.13 2.79 18.51
CA LEU A 280 18.78 1.69 19.41
C LEU A 280 18.56 0.39 18.64
N THR A 281 19.27 -0.66 19.01
CA THR A 281 19.09 -2.01 18.50
C THR A 281 18.32 -2.84 19.51
N LEU A 282 17.18 -3.41 19.10
CA LEU A 282 16.36 -4.29 19.90
C LEU A 282 16.49 -5.72 19.36
N VAL A 283 16.97 -6.65 20.19
CA VAL A 283 17.24 -8.03 19.80
C VAL A 283 16.49 -9.00 20.69
N ALA A 284 15.27 -9.40 20.32
CA ALA A 284 14.51 -10.44 21.03
C ALA A 284 13.38 -11.01 20.16
N PRO A 285 12.94 -12.27 20.41
CA PRO A 285 11.73 -12.82 19.82
C PRO A 285 10.47 -11.97 20.06
N ASN A 286 10.29 -11.44 21.28
CA ASN A 286 9.21 -10.49 21.56
C ASN A 286 9.72 -9.24 22.28
N VAL A 287 9.23 -8.08 21.85
CA VAL A 287 9.49 -6.79 22.50
C VAL A 287 8.16 -6.09 22.76
N ASN A 288 7.94 -5.60 23.97
CA ASN A 288 6.74 -4.83 24.30
C ASN A 288 7.10 -3.61 25.15
N VAL A 289 6.82 -2.44 24.60
CA VAL A 289 7.01 -1.14 25.25
C VAL A 289 5.63 -0.51 25.42
N THR A 290 5.25 -0.23 26.66
CA THR A 290 3.92 0.35 26.93
C THR A 290 3.93 1.87 26.97
N GLY A 291 5.08 2.50 27.23
CA GLY A 291 5.24 3.94 27.19
C GLY A 291 5.62 4.47 25.81
N SER A 292 5.87 5.78 25.74
CA SER A 292 6.31 6.47 24.51
C SER A 292 7.77 6.13 24.16
N VAL A 293 8.11 6.17 22.88
CA VAL A 293 9.49 6.02 22.38
C VAL A 293 9.96 7.39 21.87
N GLY A 294 10.97 7.96 22.52
CA GLY A 294 11.32 9.38 22.53
C GLY A 294 11.38 9.92 23.97
N ASP A 295 11.89 11.13 24.21
CA ASP A 295 11.97 11.65 25.59
C ASP A 295 10.60 11.78 26.30
N SER A 296 10.60 11.99 27.62
CA SER A 296 9.36 12.08 28.43
C SER A 296 8.48 13.30 28.14
N THR A 297 8.91 14.19 27.24
CA THR A 297 8.17 15.33 26.69
C THR A 297 7.88 15.19 25.18
N GLY A 298 8.39 14.13 24.52
CA GLY A 298 8.26 13.87 23.09
C GLY A 298 9.15 14.72 22.17
N THR A 299 10.18 15.39 22.67
CA THR A 299 10.93 16.39 21.88
C THR A 299 12.16 15.86 21.15
N LEU A 300 12.90 14.91 21.71
CA LEU A 300 14.09 14.33 21.07
C LEU A 300 13.75 12.96 20.44
N PRO A 301 13.79 12.83 19.10
CA PRO A 301 13.60 11.55 18.44
C PRO A 301 14.85 10.67 18.53
N PHE A 302 14.66 9.35 18.58
CA PHE A 302 15.76 8.41 18.23
C PHE A 302 16.11 8.60 16.76
N GLY A 303 17.39 8.50 16.39
CA GLY A 303 17.82 8.54 14.99
C GLY A 303 17.41 7.29 14.23
N LEU A 304 17.84 6.12 14.72
CA LEU A 304 17.52 4.84 14.07
C LEU A 304 17.18 3.78 15.12
N ILE A 305 16.02 3.14 14.99
CA ILE A 305 15.72 1.90 15.73
C ILE A 305 15.88 0.70 14.80
N THR A 306 16.75 -0.23 15.18
CA THR A 306 16.95 -1.51 14.49
C THR A 306 16.27 -2.63 15.25
N ILE A 307 15.33 -3.35 14.63
CA ILE A 307 14.83 -4.64 15.17
C ILE A 307 15.65 -5.77 14.54
N ASN A 308 16.24 -6.61 15.39
CA ASN A 308 16.91 -7.85 14.98
C ASN A 308 16.32 -9.06 15.70
N SER A 309 16.07 -10.12 14.94
CA SER A 309 15.66 -11.42 15.48
C SER A 309 16.86 -12.27 15.86
N GLN A 310 16.77 -13.04 16.95
CA GLN A 310 17.62 -14.23 17.05
C GLN A 310 17.18 -15.22 15.96
N GLY A 311 18.03 -15.45 14.94
CA GLY A 311 17.69 -16.14 13.68
C GLY A 311 17.30 -17.63 13.76
N THR A 312 16.82 -18.10 14.91
CA THR A 312 16.47 -19.50 15.19
C THR A 312 15.03 -19.70 15.67
N VAL A 313 14.19 -18.66 15.72
CA VAL A 313 12.79 -18.79 16.19
C VAL A 313 11.92 -19.48 15.13
N ALA A 314 11.28 -20.60 15.50
CA ALA A 314 10.39 -21.38 14.62
C ALA A 314 9.05 -20.70 14.30
N THR A 315 8.69 -19.63 15.03
CA THR A 315 7.48 -18.82 14.86
C THR A 315 7.84 -17.34 14.65
N PRO A 316 7.06 -16.56 13.88
CA PRO A 316 7.20 -15.10 13.80
C PRO A 316 7.26 -14.44 15.18
N GLY A 317 8.27 -13.60 15.43
CA GLY A 317 8.35 -12.76 16.62
C GLY A 317 7.46 -11.52 16.54
N THR A 318 7.24 -10.81 17.65
CA THR A 318 6.39 -9.60 17.70
C THR A 318 7.05 -8.45 18.46
N VAL A 319 7.07 -7.25 17.86
CA VAL A 319 7.44 -6.01 18.53
C VAL A 319 6.22 -5.10 18.64
N THR A 320 5.89 -4.68 19.86
CA THR A 320 4.73 -3.85 20.17
C THR A 320 5.16 -2.58 20.88
N PHE A 321 4.74 -1.43 20.34
CA PHE A 321 4.84 -0.12 20.95
C PHE A 321 3.43 0.41 21.21
N ASN A 322 3.05 0.63 22.47
CA ASN A 322 1.69 1.09 22.84
C ASN A 322 1.60 2.60 23.09
N GLY A 323 2.72 3.28 23.36
CA GLY A 323 2.77 4.74 23.48
C GLY A 323 3.14 5.43 22.16
N SER A 324 3.15 6.76 22.17
CA SER A 324 3.52 7.56 20.99
C SER A 324 4.98 7.35 20.62
N ILE A 325 5.27 7.31 19.32
CA ILE A 325 6.61 7.01 18.79
C ILE A 325 7.15 8.23 18.05
N GLY A 326 8.30 8.74 18.50
CA GLY A 326 9.11 9.76 17.83
C GLY A 326 10.46 9.18 17.42
N VAL A 327 10.61 8.84 16.13
CA VAL A 327 11.86 8.30 15.57
C VAL A 327 12.14 8.90 14.20
N GLU A 328 13.41 9.09 13.86
CA GLU A 328 13.83 9.56 12.56
C GLU A 328 13.85 8.44 11.50
N GLY A 329 14.07 7.20 11.94
CA GLY A 329 14.06 6.04 11.06
C GLY A 329 13.85 4.71 11.79
N PHE A 330 13.30 3.75 11.06
CA PHE A 330 13.15 2.37 11.51
C PHE A 330 13.74 1.40 10.48
N VAL A 331 14.61 0.48 10.90
CA VAL A 331 15.16 -0.56 10.02
C VAL A 331 14.91 -1.94 10.63
N SER A 332 14.23 -2.82 9.90
CA SER A 332 14.35 -4.26 10.17
C SER A 332 15.67 -4.75 9.58
N ALA A 333 16.49 -5.48 10.34
CA ALA A 333 17.72 -6.05 9.79
C ALA A 333 17.40 -7.10 8.72
N LEU A 334 18.27 -7.20 7.69
CA LEU A 334 18.24 -8.29 6.70
C LEU A 334 18.27 -9.64 7.43
N LEU A 335 17.13 -10.31 7.51
CA LEU A 335 17.09 -11.70 7.94
C LEU A 335 17.96 -12.53 6.98
N PRO A 336 18.72 -13.53 7.47
CA PRO A 336 19.36 -14.51 6.61
C PRO A 336 18.31 -15.12 5.65
N PRO A 337 18.68 -15.56 4.43
CA PRO A 337 17.75 -16.24 3.54
C PRO A 337 17.12 -17.44 4.25
N GLY A 338 15.82 -17.35 4.57
CA GLY A 338 15.08 -18.35 5.36
C GLY A 338 14.70 -17.96 6.79
N GLY A 339 15.02 -16.75 7.26
CA GLY A 339 14.53 -16.23 8.55
C GLY A 339 13.04 -15.88 8.53
N ASN A 340 12.34 -16.16 9.64
CA ASN A 340 10.91 -15.87 9.79
C ASN A 340 10.64 -14.37 9.99
N ALA A 341 9.61 -13.85 9.31
CA ALA A 341 9.23 -12.44 9.33
C ALA A 341 8.72 -11.98 10.73
N TYR A 342 8.92 -10.71 11.11
CA TYR A 342 8.51 -10.16 12.42
C TYR A 342 7.25 -9.32 12.32
N ASN A 343 6.30 -9.49 13.25
CA ASN A 343 5.15 -8.58 13.34
C ASN A 343 5.54 -7.29 14.09
N LEU A 344 5.13 -6.14 13.59
CA LEU A 344 5.31 -4.84 14.25
C LEU A 344 3.95 -4.24 14.58
N SER A 345 3.69 -3.91 15.83
CA SER A 345 2.43 -3.34 16.30
C SER A 345 2.66 -1.96 16.89
N LEU A 346 2.14 -0.91 16.23
CA LEU A 346 2.29 0.49 16.61
C LEU A 346 0.94 1.02 17.11
N LEU A 347 0.57 0.70 18.36
CA LEU A 347 -0.80 0.92 18.86
C LEU A 347 -1.05 2.34 19.42
N GLY A 348 0.01 3.07 19.78
CA GLY A 348 -0.07 4.41 20.38
C GLY A 348 -0.04 5.58 19.39
N GLY A 349 -0.05 5.30 18.09
CA GLY A 349 0.25 6.28 17.04
C GLY A 349 1.73 6.65 16.97
N GLY A 350 2.21 7.08 15.81
CA GLY A 350 3.62 7.47 15.63
C GLY A 350 3.75 8.71 14.79
N LEU A 351 4.67 9.61 15.17
CA LEU A 351 5.18 10.70 14.36
C LEU A 351 6.60 10.32 13.95
N PHE A 352 6.76 9.89 12.71
CA PHE A 352 8.06 9.62 12.10
C PHE A 352 8.56 10.94 11.50
N THR A 353 9.76 11.41 11.84
CA THR A 353 10.30 12.69 11.34
C THR A 353 11.78 12.49 11.07
N GLY A 354 12.23 12.42 9.82
CA GLY A 354 13.59 11.97 9.50
C GLY A 354 14.42 12.97 8.70
N THR A 355 15.72 13.04 8.98
CA THR A 355 16.65 13.72 8.06
C THR A 355 16.87 12.85 6.80
N PRO A 356 17.05 13.44 5.61
CA PRO A 356 17.33 12.69 4.37
C PRO A 356 18.55 11.77 4.54
N GLY A 357 18.41 10.48 4.22
CA GLY A 357 19.46 9.45 4.29
C GLY A 357 19.24 8.28 5.25
N ASN A 358 18.33 8.39 6.23
CA ASN A 358 17.98 7.31 7.17
C ASN A 358 16.63 6.65 6.78
N ALA A 359 16.58 5.92 5.68
CA ALA A 359 15.34 5.34 5.16
C ALA A 359 14.65 4.41 6.18
N THR A 360 13.36 4.69 6.49
CA THR A 360 12.51 3.72 7.19
C THR A 360 12.21 2.57 6.23
N LYS A 361 12.88 1.43 6.44
CA LYS A 361 12.81 0.27 5.54
C LYS A 361 12.33 -0.96 6.32
N PHE A 362 11.14 -1.43 5.96
CA PHE A 362 10.58 -2.69 6.43
C PHE A 362 10.78 -3.75 5.34
N ASP A 363 11.98 -4.32 5.25
CA ASP A 363 12.32 -5.27 4.19
C ASP A 363 11.95 -6.73 4.50
N THR A 364 11.77 -7.08 5.78
CA THR A 364 11.51 -8.47 6.21
C THR A 364 10.48 -8.60 7.34
N LEU A 365 9.61 -7.61 7.52
CA LEU A 365 8.51 -7.71 8.49
C LEU A 365 7.38 -8.61 7.97
N GLY A 366 6.69 -9.27 8.90
CA GLY A 366 5.41 -9.94 8.70
C GLY A 366 4.29 -8.90 8.68
N THR A 367 3.33 -9.00 9.60
CA THR A 367 2.21 -8.06 9.67
C THR A 367 2.64 -6.77 10.38
N ILE A 368 2.33 -5.60 9.79
CA ILE A 368 2.38 -4.32 10.51
C ILE A 368 0.95 -4.00 10.97
N THR A 369 0.73 -3.94 12.28
CA THR A 369 -0.52 -3.54 12.91
C THR A 369 -0.40 -2.10 13.36
N LEU A 370 -1.32 -1.25 12.92
CA LEU A 370 -1.41 0.16 13.31
C LEU A 370 -2.60 0.35 14.27
N GLY A 371 -2.47 1.28 15.22
CA GLY A 371 -3.42 1.51 16.29
C GLY A 371 -4.75 2.07 15.80
N ASN A 372 -5.81 1.93 16.59
CA ASN A 372 -7.15 2.42 16.29
C ASN A 372 -7.35 3.91 16.63
N SER A 373 -6.26 4.67 16.78
CA SER A 373 -6.35 6.12 16.99
C SER A 373 -6.88 6.78 15.72
N LEU A 374 -7.79 7.75 15.86
CA LEU A 374 -8.52 8.38 14.74
C LEU A 374 -7.62 9.01 13.67
N ILE A 375 -6.32 9.20 13.96
CA ILE A 375 -5.31 9.70 13.03
C ILE A 375 -3.96 9.05 13.42
N ASP A 376 -3.61 7.93 12.80
CA ASP A 376 -2.22 7.49 12.77
C ASP A 376 -1.53 8.23 11.60
N LEU A 377 -0.80 9.31 11.91
CA LEU A 377 -0.12 10.18 10.93
C LEU A 377 1.34 9.78 10.76
N PHE A 378 1.64 9.01 9.72
CA PHE A 378 3.02 8.70 9.36
C PHE A 378 3.57 9.76 8.43
N VAL A 379 4.52 10.57 8.89
CA VAL A 379 5.26 11.52 8.05
C VAL A 379 6.56 10.86 7.58
N PHE A 380 6.82 10.80 6.28
CA PHE A 380 8.09 10.27 5.77
C PHE A 380 8.83 11.30 4.93
N ASP A 381 10.13 11.41 5.18
CA ASP A 381 11.07 12.29 4.47
C ASP A 381 11.85 11.58 3.37
N GLU A 382 11.63 10.28 3.13
CA GLU A 382 12.05 9.51 1.93
C GLU A 382 11.00 8.43 1.58
N GLY A 383 10.80 8.19 0.27
CA GLY A 383 9.71 7.35 -0.27
C GLY A 383 9.52 5.99 0.42
N LEU A 384 8.29 5.73 0.87
CA LEU A 384 7.89 4.51 1.57
C LEU A 384 7.88 3.31 0.61
N ASN A 385 8.70 2.29 0.86
CA ASN A 385 8.50 0.94 0.30
C ASN A 385 7.82 0.05 1.35
N LEU A 386 6.48 0.00 1.32
CA LEU A 386 5.71 -0.84 2.22
C LEU A 386 5.59 -2.26 1.64
N THR A 387 6.30 -3.21 2.24
CA THR A 387 6.17 -4.65 1.94
C THR A 387 5.44 -5.32 3.10
N VAL A 388 4.22 -5.81 2.87
CA VAL A 388 3.43 -6.55 3.89
C VAL A 388 3.14 -7.96 3.36
N PRO A 389 3.81 -9.01 3.84
CA PRO A 389 3.39 -10.39 3.58
C PRO A 389 2.04 -10.68 4.26
N SER A 390 1.14 -11.37 3.55
CA SER A 390 -0.23 -11.70 4.03
C SER A 390 -0.25 -12.31 5.45
N PRO A 391 -1.08 -11.80 6.40
CA PRO A 391 -2.36 -12.47 6.71
C PRO A 391 -3.49 -11.57 7.29
N ARG A 392 -4.70 -12.15 7.41
CA ARG A 392 -5.94 -11.58 8.00
C ARG A 392 -5.71 -10.95 9.39
N VAL A 393 -6.09 -9.68 9.57
CA VAL A 393 -6.44 -9.11 10.88
C VAL A 393 -7.65 -8.19 10.73
N GLY A 394 -8.72 -8.50 11.46
CA GLY A 394 -9.93 -7.67 11.57
C GLY A 394 -9.83 -6.72 12.75
N GLY A 395 -10.19 -5.46 12.52
CA GLY A 395 -10.17 -4.35 13.48
C GLY A 395 -9.74 -3.07 12.76
N ALA A 396 -10.39 -1.93 13.06
CA ALA A 396 -10.30 -0.70 12.26
C ALA A 396 -9.24 0.31 12.71
N PRO A 397 -8.19 0.52 11.89
CA PRO A 397 -7.40 1.77 11.89
C PRO A 397 -7.54 2.56 10.57
N ILE A 398 -7.49 3.90 10.65
CA ILE A 398 -7.30 4.80 9.50
C ILE A 398 -5.81 5.07 9.39
N VAL A 399 -5.16 4.51 8.36
CA VAL A 399 -3.74 4.77 8.11
C VAL A 399 -3.63 6.01 7.23
N ASN A 400 -2.99 7.06 7.73
CA ASN A 400 -2.60 8.23 6.93
C ASN A 400 -1.08 8.18 6.71
N ALA A 401 -0.66 7.79 5.51
CA ALA A 401 0.71 7.98 5.07
C ALA A 401 0.81 9.35 4.40
N THR A 402 1.71 10.19 4.90
CA THR A 402 1.86 11.60 4.54
C THR A 402 3.34 11.88 4.26
N LEU A 403 3.72 12.48 3.13
CA LEU A 403 5.13 12.79 2.83
C LEU A 403 5.49 14.22 3.22
N ALA A 404 6.67 14.46 3.80
CA ALA A 404 7.10 15.80 4.24
C ALA A 404 7.82 16.62 3.16
N THR A 405 8.41 16.00 2.12
CA THR A 405 9.08 16.72 1.03
C THR A 405 8.43 16.47 -0.35
N PRO A 406 8.44 17.46 -1.26
CA PRO A 406 7.86 17.31 -2.60
C PRO A 406 8.60 16.29 -3.47
N GLY A 407 7.87 15.51 -4.28
CA GLY A 407 8.42 14.63 -5.33
C GLY A 407 8.68 13.18 -4.93
N GLN A 408 8.32 12.75 -3.72
CA GLN A 408 8.61 11.40 -3.23
C GLN A 408 7.58 10.34 -3.65
N THR A 409 7.92 9.06 -3.54
CA THR A 409 7.05 7.96 -4.00
C THR A 409 6.58 7.08 -2.84
N ILE A 410 5.27 6.86 -2.69
CA ILE A 410 4.71 5.78 -1.88
C ILE A 410 4.59 4.54 -2.76
N THR A 411 5.28 3.46 -2.42
CA THR A 411 5.22 2.18 -3.13
C THR A 411 4.58 1.10 -2.27
N LEU A 412 3.50 0.48 -2.77
CA LEU A 412 2.86 -0.68 -2.15
C LEU A 412 3.27 -1.97 -2.86
N VAL A 413 3.77 -2.94 -2.10
CA VAL A 413 4.19 -4.25 -2.60
C VAL A 413 3.51 -5.37 -1.79
N ASN A 414 2.66 -6.16 -2.44
CA ASN A 414 1.92 -7.29 -1.86
C ASN A 414 1.00 -6.92 -0.67
N ALA A 415 0.56 -5.67 -0.59
CA ALA A 415 -0.20 -5.19 0.56
C ALA A 415 -1.62 -5.79 0.64
N ALA A 416 -2.03 -6.21 1.83
CA ALA A 416 -3.43 -6.41 2.17
C ALA A 416 -3.91 -5.17 2.93
N LEU A 417 -4.76 -4.38 2.30
CA LEU A 417 -5.34 -3.21 2.94
C LEU A 417 -6.62 -3.68 3.67
N VAL A 418 -6.87 -3.12 4.86
CA VAL A 418 -8.07 -3.37 5.67
C VAL A 418 -8.57 -2.03 6.22
N ASN A 419 -9.90 -1.82 6.25
CA ASN A 419 -10.55 -0.57 6.68
C ASN A 419 -10.20 0.63 5.80
N ASP A 420 -10.79 1.80 6.03
CA ASP A 420 -10.54 2.95 5.16
C ASP A 420 -9.07 3.41 5.24
N VAL A 421 -8.40 3.45 4.08
CA VAL A 421 -6.98 3.81 3.96
C VAL A 421 -6.86 5.09 3.15
N SER A 422 -6.03 6.03 3.62
CA SER A 422 -5.67 7.24 2.87
C SER A 422 -4.18 7.26 2.56
N LEU A 423 -3.85 7.39 1.29
CA LEU A 423 -2.48 7.55 0.79
C LEU A 423 -2.30 8.98 0.32
N ASP A 424 -1.50 9.78 1.03
CA ASP A 424 -1.32 11.20 0.73
C ASP A 424 0.17 11.57 0.59
N THR A 425 0.55 12.15 -0.55
CA THR A 425 1.92 12.60 -0.80
C THR A 425 2.10 14.11 -0.60
N THR A 426 1.05 14.82 -0.19
CA THR A 426 0.96 16.30 -0.18
C THR A 426 1.16 16.93 1.19
N ASN A 427 1.64 16.19 2.18
CA ASN A 427 1.70 16.63 3.56
C ASN A 427 0.36 17.15 4.12
N GLY A 428 -0.76 16.46 3.85
CA GLY A 428 -2.10 16.96 4.21
C GLY A 428 -2.45 18.29 3.52
N GLY A 429 -1.95 18.50 2.30
CA GLY A 429 -2.16 19.71 1.50
C GLY A 429 -1.11 20.82 1.65
N ALA A 430 -0.13 20.69 2.56
CA ALA A 430 0.93 21.70 2.72
C ALA A 430 1.97 21.69 1.58
N VAL A 431 2.06 20.59 0.82
CA VAL A 431 2.96 20.44 -0.34
C VAL A 431 2.13 20.32 -1.63
N PRO A 432 2.00 21.40 -2.43
CA PRO A 432 1.05 21.45 -3.55
C PRO A 432 1.37 20.49 -4.71
N THR A 433 2.65 20.23 -4.95
CA THR A 433 3.11 19.41 -6.09
C THR A 433 3.03 17.91 -5.81
N GLY A 434 3.02 17.49 -4.54
CA GLY A 434 2.95 16.08 -4.12
C GLY A 434 4.04 15.18 -4.70
N GLY A 435 3.76 13.89 -4.81
CA GLY A 435 4.67 12.80 -5.15
C GLY A 435 3.97 11.60 -5.84
N ALA A 436 4.69 10.55 -6.21
CA ALA A 436 4.07 9.41 -6.91
C ALA A 436 3.49 8.36 -5.93
N ILE A 437 2.45 7.63 -6.35
CA ILE A 437 1.92 6.46 -5.65
C ILE A 437 1.97 5.28 -6.61
N VAL A 438 2.78 4.27 -6.30
CA VAL A 438 3.00 3.11 -7.16
C VAL A 438 2.56 1.82 -6.46
N VAL A 439 1.69 1.07 -7.09
CA VAL A 439 1.27 -0.26 -6.62
C VAL A 439 1.93 -1.30 -7.52
N GLN A 440 3.00 -1.96 -7.04
CA GLN A 440 3.83 -2.84 -7.87
C GLN A 440 3.34 -4.30 -7.92
N ASN A 441 2.60 -4.76 -6.91
CA ASN A 441 2.11 -6.14 -6.79
C ASN A 441 0.60 -6.19 -6.48
N SER A 442 0.01 -7.39 -6.43
CA SER A 442 -1.42 -7.54 -6.13
C SER A 442 -1.75 -6.97 -4.75
N VAL A 443 -2.72 -6.05 -4.71
CA VAL A 443 -3.27 -5.52 -3.46
C VAL A 443 -4.65 -6.10 -3.27
N THR A 444 -4.87 -6.75 -2.12
CA THR A 444 -6.17 -7.28 -1.74
C THR A 444 -6.83 -6.31 -0.76
N THR A 445 -8.05 -5.90 -1.08
CA THR A 445 -8.86 -5.00 -0.25
C THR A 445 -10.00 -5.78 0.40
N SER A 446 -9.67 -6.69 1.32
CA SER A 446 -10.68 -7.40 2.09
C SER A 446 -11.18 -6.47 3.20
N SER A 447 -12.50 -6.17 3.22
CA SER A 447 -13.18 -5.30 4.19
C SER A 447 -12.83 -3.78 4.18
N LEU A 448 -12.33 -3.24 3.06
CA LEU A 448 -12.31 -1.78 2.85
C LEU A 448 -13.64 -1.26 2.32
N SER A 449 -14.14 -0.16 2.88
CA SER A 449 -15.15 0.67 2.22
C SER A 449 -14.52 1.57 1.16
N THR A 450 -13.45 2.28 1.53
CA THR A 450 -12.84 3.34 0.71
C THR A 450 -11.31 3.33 0.76
N LEU A 451 -10.68 3.46 -0.39
CA LEU A 451 -9.26 3.79 -0.55
C LEU A 451 -9.15 5.21 -1.12
N THR A 452 -8.67 6.14 -0.32
CA THR A 452 -8.45 7.54 -0.72
C THR A 452 -6.99 7.74 -1.15
N ILE A 453 -6.78 8.42 -2.28
CA ILE A 453 -5.47 8.61 -2.89
C ILE A 453 -5.29 10.08 -3.27
N ASN A 454 -4.25 10.71 -2.71
CA ASN A 454 -3.86 12.08 -2.98
C ASN A 454 -2.37 12.14 -3.37
N ALA A 455 -2.09 12.14 -4.67
CA ALA A 455 -0.73 12.23 -5.21
C ALA A 455 -0.26 13.70 -5.38
N GLY A 456 -1.13 14.68 -5.13
CA GLY A 456 -0.87 16.10 -5.44
C GLY A 456 -0.88 16.41 -6.93
N THR A 457 -0.80 17.70 -7.27
CA THR A 457 -1.07 18.18 -8.64
C THR A 457 -0.03 17.76 -9.69
N ALA A 458 1.20 17.43 -9.27
CA ALA A 458 2.27 16.94 -10.14
C ALA A 458 2.56 15.43 -9.98
N GLY A 459 1.98 14.79 -8.96
CA GLY A 459 2.26 13.38 -8.64
C GLY A 459 1.47 12.38 -9.45
N ASN A 460 2.08 11.23 -9.74
CA ASN A 460 1.47 10.19 -10.59
C ASN A 460 1.00 8.99 -9.76
N ILE A 461 -0.15 8.42 -10.09
CA ILE A 461 -0.64 7.17 -9.54
C ILE A 461 -0.44 6.06 -10.57
N VAL A 462 0.31 5.01 -10.25
CA VAL A 462 0.58 3.89 -11.15
C VAL A 462 0.26 2.58 -10.46
N VAL A 463 -0.79 1.90 -10.92
CA VAL A 463 -1.20 0.59 -10.44
C VAL A 463 -0.73 -0.47 -11.45
N ASN A 464 0.44 -1.03 -11.20
CA ASN A 464 1.14 -1.96 -12.10
C ASN A 464 0.64 -3.41 -12.00
N LYS A 465 -0.26 -3.75 -11.06
CA LYS A 465 -0.85 -5.10 -10.89
C LYS A 465 -2.30 -5.02 -10.45
N GLN A 466 -2.94 -6.16 -10.17
CA GLN A 466 -4.36 -6.24 -9.85
C GLN A 466 -4.69 -5.59 -8.49
N LEU A 467 -5.55 -4.58 -8.49
CA LEU A 467 -6.28 -4.14 -7.29
C LEU A 467 -7.56 -4.97 -7.21
N SER A 468 -7.70 -5.78 -6.16
CA SER A 468 -8.75 -6.81 -6.05
C SER A 468 -9.56 -6.68 -4.76
N GLY A 469 -10.88 -6.70 -4.91
CA GLY A 469 -11.87 -6.53 -3.84
C GLY A 469 -12.81 -5.38 -4.19
N SER A 470 -14.11 -5.52 -3.93
CA SER A 470 -15.11 -4.50 -4.26
C SER A 470 -14.96 -3.28 -3.32
N VAL A 471 -13.95 -2.45 -3.59
CA VAL A 471 -13.62 -1.23 -2.82
C VAL A 471 -14.02 0.03 -3.59
N SER A 472 -14.41 1.08 -2.89
CA SER A 472 -14.56 2.41 -3.51
C SER A 472 -13.20 3.11 -3.52
N VAL A 473 -12.77 3.67 -4.66
CA VAL A 473 -11.51 4.42 -4.76
C VAL A 473 -11.83 5.89 -4.94
N GLU A 474 -11.22 6.75 -4.14
CA GLU A 474 -11.33 8.20 -4.24
C GLU A 474 -9.98 8.80 -4.65
N ILE A 475 -9.92 9.47 -5.80
CA ILE A 475 -8.74 10.19 -6.27
C ILE A 475 -8.96 11.67 -6.02
N ILE A 476 -8.16 12.27 -5.14
CA ILE A 476 -8.33 13.68 -4.75
C ILE A 476 -7.53 14.61 -5.65
N ASN A 477 -6.20 14.43 -5.73
CA ASN A 477 -5.32 15.16 -6.65
C ASN A 477 -4.35 14.17 -7.29
N SER A 478 -4.18 14.25 -8.60
CA SER A 478 -3.07 13.60 -9.31
C SER A 478 -2.76 14.32 -10.61
N ASN A 479 -1.54 14.14 -11.12
CA ASN A 479 -1.21 14.46 -12.48
C ASN A 479 -1.77 13.38 -13.42
N THR A 480 -1.12 12.22 -13.47
CA THR A 480 -1.62 11.08 -14.25
C THR A 480 -1.98 9.94 -13.32
N THR A 481 -3.07 9.22 -13.63
CA THR A 481 -3.41 7.96 -12.97
C THR A 481 -3.48 6.85 -13.99
N VAL A 482 -2.78 5.74 -13.77
CA VAL A 482 -2.76 4.59 -14.68
C VAL A 482 -2.99 3.29 -13.92
N PHE A 483 -4.10 2.63 -14.20
CA PHE A 483 -4.36 1.23 -13.85
C PHE A 483 -3.88 0.34 -15.00
N GLY A 484 -2.63 -0.14 -14.90
CA GLY A 484 -1.94 -0.86 -15.96
C GLY A 484 -2.47 -2.28 -16.23
N ASN A 485 -3.13 -2.88 -15.24
CA ASN A 485 -3.64 -4.26 -15.30
C ASN A 485 -5.13 -4.31 -14.94
N SER A 486 -5.70 -5.52 -14.94
CA SER A 486 -7.12 -5.71 -14.66
C SER A 486 -7.51 -5.18 -13.27
N VAL A 487 -8.65 -4.52 -13.20
CA VAL A 487 -9.15 -3.88 -11.98
C VAL A 487 -10.63 -4.20 -11.78
N THR A 488 -11.02 -4.40 -10.52
CA THR A 488 -12.43 -4.50 -10.12
C THR A 488 -12.66 -3.58 -8.93
N LEU A 489 -13.51 -2.56 -9.09
CA LEU A 489 -13.84 -1.57 -8.04
C LEU A 489 -15.35 -1.54 -7.79
N ALA A 490 -15.76 -1.29 -6.55
CA ALA A 490 -17.15 -0.99 -6.23
C ALA A 490 -17.55 0.36 -6.83
N ASN A 491 -16.79 1.41 -6.56
CA ASN A 491 -17.01 2.74 -7.13
C ASN A 491 -15.67 3.43 -7.39
N LEU A 492 -15.67 4.39 -8.32
CA LEU A 492 -14.58 5.34 -8.51
C LEU A 492 -15.13 6.76 -8.32
N THR A 493 -14.53 7.53 -7.42
CA THR A 493 -14.75 8.97 -7.31
C THR A 493 -13.46 9.68 -7.68
N VAL A 494 -13.56 10.69 -8.55
CA VAL A 494 -12.44 11.54 -8.94
C VAL A 494 -12.81 12.98 -8.62
N PHE A 495 -12.08 13.62 -7.71
CA PHE A 495 -12.31 15.00 -7.29
C PHE A 495 -11.57 16.00 -8.19
N ASP A 496 -10.25 15.87 -8.30
CA ASP A 496 -9.40 16.72 -9.12
C ASP A 496 -8.23 15.89 -9.69
N THR A 497 -8.00 16.01 -11.00
CA THR A 497 -6.77 15.54 -11.63
C THR A 497 -6.37 16.50 -12.73
N THR A 498 -5.07 16.76 -12.89
CA THR A 498 -4.59 17.69 -13.94
C THR A 498 -4.49 17.03 -15.32
N SER A 499 -4.49 15.70 -15.40
CA SER A 499 -4.47 14.95 -16.67
C SER A 499 -5.54 13.84 -16.73
N THR A 500 -5.20 12.62 -17.18
CA THR A 500 -6.17 11.54 -17.46
C THR A 500 -6.05 10.40 -16.46
N VAL A 501 -7.19 9.84 -16.04
CA VAL A 501 -7.27 8.55 -15.33
C VAL A 501 -7.42 7.44 -16.37
N THR A 502 -6.44 6.56 -16.47
CA THR A 502 -6.35 5.53 -17.52
C THR A 502 -6.52 4.14 -16.96
N PHE A 503 -7.49 3.40 -17.49
CA PHE A 503 -7.63 1.96 -17.30
C PHE A 503 -7.10 1.21 -18.53
N ALA A 504 -5.89 0.66 -18.41
CA ALA A 504 -5.21 -0.07 -19.49
C ALA A 504 -5.49 -1.58 -19.48
N GLY A 505 -5.92 -2.15 -18.35
CA GLY A 505 -6.34 -3.55 -18.23
C GLY A 505 -7.85 -3.77 -18.27
N VAL A 506 -8.27 -5.03 -18.09
CA VAL A 506 -9.70 -5.38 -18.06
C VAL A 506 -10.38 -4.75 -16.85
N THR A 507 -11.48 -4.04 -17.05
CA THR A 507 -12.04 -3.18 -16.00
C THR A 507 -13.47 -3.56 -15.63
N ASN A 508 -13.77 -3.66 -14.35
CA ASN A 508 -15.12 -3.87 -13.85
C ASN A 508 -15.44 -2.87 -12.72
N LEU A 509 -16.38 -1.95 -12.97
CA LEU A 509 -16.72 -0.87 -12.04
C LEU A 509 -18.20 -0.94 -11.65
N GLY A 510 -18.52 -0.66 -10.39
CA GLY A 510 -19.91 -0.51 -9.94
C GLY A 510 -20.48 0.91 -10.05
N GLY A 511 -19.67 1.94 -10.31
CA GLY A 511 -20.13 3.32 -10.50
C GLY A 511 -18.97 4.30 -10.67
N ILE A 512 -19.23 5.49 -11.24
CA ILE A 512 -18.22 6.56 -11.40
C ILE A 512 -18.83 7.91 -10.99
N THR A 513 -18.10 8.67 -10.17
CA THR A 513 -18.43 10.06 -9.80
C THR A 513 -17.27 10.96 -10.22
N LEU A 514 -17.56 11.93 -11.10
CA LEU A 514 -16.57 12.87 -11.63
C LEU A 514 -16.90 14.29 -11.12
N GLN A 515 -16.17 14.77 -10.11
CA GLN A 515 -16.39 16.13 -9.64
C GLN A 515 -15.96 17.13 -10.73
N PRO A 516 -16.72 18.23 -10.91
CA PRO A 516 -16.38 19.26 -11.87
C PRO A 516 -15.13 20.03 -11.43
N GLY A 517 -14.20 20.32 -12.34
CA GLY A 517 -13.14 21.28 -12.00
C GLY A 517 -11.95 21.45 -12.95
N GLN A 518 -11.63 20.50 -13.84
CA GLN A 518 -10.36 20.54 -14.57
C GLN A 518 -10.38 20.04 -16.03
N GLY A 519 -11.52 19.59 -16.56
CA GLY A 519 -11.59 19.10 -17.95
C GLY A 519 -10.83 17.78 -18.17
N PHE A 520 -10.74 16.96 -17.13
CA PHE A 520 -10.02 15.68 -17.18
C PHE A 520 -10.86 14.59 -17.85
N ALA A 521 -10.22 13.46 -18.12
CA ALA A 521 -10.90 12.29 -18.66
C ALA A 521 -10.64 11.04 -17.85
N VAL A 522 -11.67 10.21 -17.71
CA VAL A 522 -11.52 8.79 -17.34
C VAL A 522 -11.57 7.98 -18.62
N GLN A 523 -10.45 7.33 -18.96
CA GLN A 523 -10.32 6.56 -20.20
C GLN A 523 -10.20 5.06 -19.98
N PHE A 524 -10.85 4.29 -20.85
CA PHE A 524 -10.80 2.83 -20.87
C PHE A 524 -10.15 2.36 -22.17
N ALA A 525 -8.99 1.73 -22.10
CA ALA A 525 -8.27 1.26 -23.29
C ALA A 525 -8.59 -0.20 -23.67
N ASN A 526 -9.02 -1.00 -22.70
CA ASN A 526 -9.26 -2.43 -22.87
C ASN A 526 -10.74 -2.78 -22.65
N SER A 527 -11.05 -4.07 -22.70
CA SER A 527 -12.41 -4.57 -22.49
C SER A 527 -12.84 -4.41 -21.02
N GLY A 528 -14.13 -4.24 -20.79
CA GLY A 528 -14.65 -4.08 -19.43
C GLY A 528 -16.13 -3.72 -19.36
N THR A 529 -16.60 -3.53 -18.14
CA THR A 529 -18.00 -3.18 -17.86
C THR A 529 -18.08 -2.12 -16.75
N LEU A 530 -18.96 -1.15 -16.94
CA LEU A 530 -19.46 -0.25 -15.91
C LEU A 530 -20.91 -0.64 -15.59
N ASN A 531 -21.12 -1.15 -14.37
CA ASN A 531 -22.42 -1.71 -13.94
C ASN A 531 -23.34 -0.71 -13.25
N GLY A 532 -22.83 0.45 -12.82
CA GLY A 532 -23.66 1.50 -12.22
C GLY A 532 -23.44 2.87 -12.84
N ALA A 533 -24.13 3.86 -12.27
CA ALA A 533 -24.28 5.16 -12.90
C ALA A 533 -22.96 5.96 -12.95
N ILE A 534 -22.89 6.84 -13.94
CA ILE A 534 -21.93 7.94 -14.02
C ILE A 534 -22.61 9.19 -13.46
N THR A 535 -21.89 10.00 -12.69
CA THR A 535 -22.35 11.33 -12.26
C THR A 535 -21.26 12.38 -12.50
N GLY A 536 -21.66 13.65 -12.64
CA GLY A 536 -20.72 14.76 -12.88
C GLY A 536 -20.67 15.24 -14.33
N SER A 537 -19.68 16.08 -14.66
CA SER A 537 -19.64 16.83 -15.94
C SER A 537 -18.35 16.67 -16.76
N GLU A 538 -17.48 15.74 -16.39
CA GLU A 538 -16.17 15.55 -17.03
C GLU A 538 -16.23 14.51 -18.17
N VAL A 539 -15.08 14.16 -18.76
CA VAL A 539 -15.03 13.29 -19.95
C VAL A 539 -14.91 11.81 -19.57
N VAL A 540 -15.72 10.97 -20.21
CA VAL A 540 -15.55 9.51 -20.21
C VAL A 540 -15.12 9.06 -21.60
N ARG A 541 -13.94 8.45 -21.72
CA ARG A 541 -13.34 8.13 -23.04
C ARG A 541 -13.12 6.64 -23.24
N LYS A 542 -13.49 6.15 -24.42
CA LYS A 542 -13.11 4.82 -24.91
C LYS A 542 -11.95 4.94 -25.90
N THR A 543 -10.85 4.26 -25.60
CA THR A 543 -9.60 4.20 -26.41
C THR A 543 -9.19 2.74 -26.64
N GLY A 544 -8.05 2.50 -27.31
CA GLY A 544 -7.51 1.15 -27.51
C GLY A 544 -8.43 0.24 -28.35
N THR A 545 -8.24 -1.07 -28.30
CA THR A 545 -8.95 -2.02 -29.21
C THR A 545 -10.05 -2.83 -28.54
N GLY A 546 -10.15 -2.82 -27.20
CA GLY A 546 -11.12 -3.65 -26.46
C GLY A 546 -12.57 -3.17 -26.56
N THR A 547 -13.48 -3.92 -25.94
CA THR A 547 -14.92 -3.62 -25.85
C THR A 547 -15.31 -3.22 -24.43
N PHE A 548 -15.72 -1.97 -24.24
CA PHE A 548 -16.20 -1.49 -22.95
C PHE A 548 -17.73 -1.34 -22.97
N THR A 549 -18.42 -1.89 -21.98
CA THR A 549 -19.89 -1.85 -21.88
C THR A 549 -20.33 -0.93 -20.76
N ILE A 550 -21.19 0.04 -21.06
CA ILE A 550 -21.89 0.84 -20.06
C ILE A 550 -23.31 0.27 -19.91
N ALA A 551 -23.57 -0.35 -18.76
CA ALA A 551 -24.79 -1.12 -18.52
C ALA A 551 -25.89 -0.33 -17.79
N ALA A 552 -25.53 0.72 -17.05
CA ALA A 552 -26.48 1.48 -16.23
C ALA A 552 -26.82 2.87 -16.80
N PRO A 553 -28.05 3.36 -16.55
CA PRO A 553 -28.45 4.72 -16.90
C PRO A 553 -27.78 5.74 -15.98
N SER A 554 -27.50 6.94 -16.51
CA SER A 554 -26.77 8.00 -15.78
C SER A 554 -27.50 9.34 -15.90
N PRO A 555 -28.64 9.53 -15.21
CA PRO A 555 -29.46 10.74 -15.34
C PRO A 555 -28.79 12.01 -14.80
N LEU A 556 -27.77 11.87 -13.94
CA LEU A 556 -27.03 12.98 -13.33
C LEU A 556 -25.68 13.24 -14.00
N PHE A 557 -25.37 12.54 -15.10
CA PHE A 557 -24.19 12.84 -15.89
C PHE A 557 -24.51 13.96 -16.89
N THR A 558 -23.66 14.97 -16.95
CA THR A 558 -23.78 16.13 -17.85
C THR A 558 -22.50 16.38 -18.65
N GLY A 559 -21.55 15.44 -18.57
CA GLY A 559 -20.28 15.50 -19.29
C GLY A 559 -20.36 14.89 -20.68
N SER A 560 -19.19 14.68 -21.29
CA SER A 560 -19.10 14.08 -22.63
C SER A 560 -18.63 12.64 -22.57
N VAL A 561 -19.14 11.82 -23.50
CA VAL A 561 -18.64 10.48 -23.77
C VAL A 561 -17.93 10.49 -25.10
N GLU A 562 -16.66 10.12 -25.13
CA GLU A 562 -15.84 10.12 -26.34
C GLU A 562 -15.44 8.71 -26.75
N VAL A 563 -15.65 8.35 -28.02
CA VAL A 563 -15.19 7.09 -28.60
C VAL A 563 -14.12 7.42 -29.63
N THR A 564 -12.88 7.05 -29.31
CA THR A 564 -11.68 7.33 -30.13
C THR A 564 -11.01 6.06 -30.64
N GLY A 565 -11.37 4.89 -30.10
CA GLY A 565 -10.88 3.58 -30.53
C GLY A 565 -11.63 2.40 -29.91
N GLY A 566 -11.58 1.23 -30.56
CA GLY A 566 -12.21 0.00 -30.07
C GLY A 566 -13.73 0.11 -30.07
N THR A 567 -14.43 -0.63 -29.20
CA THR A 567 -15.90 -0.63 -29.17
C THR A 567 -16.43 -0.13 -27.83
N LEU A 568 -17.31 0.87 -27.85
CA LEU A 568 -18.14 1.26 -26.72
C LEU A 568 -19.55 0.70 -26.93
N VAL A 569 -20.04 -0.14 -26.02
CA VAL A 569 -21.41 -0.65 -26.03
C VAL A 569 -22.24 0.11 -25.00
N VAL A 570 -23.28 0.80 -25.43
CA VAL A 570 -24.20 1.53 -24.55
C VAL A 570 -25.57 0.90 -24.65
N ASN A 571 -26.03 0.27 -23.56
CA ASN A 571 -27.35 -0.37 -23.49
C ASN A 571 -28.33 0.38 -22.57
N ALA A 572 -27.92 1.53 -22.03
CA ALA A 572 -28.69 2.30 -21.08
C ALA A 572 -29.09 3.68 -21.64
N SER A 573 -29.87 4.44 -20.86
CA SER A 573 -30.43 5.74 -21.26
C SER A 573 -29.66 6.93 -20.68
N TYR A 574 -29.36 7.90 -21.55
CA TYR A 574 -28.63 9.15 -21.32
C TYR A 574 -29.43 10.31 -21.94
N LEU A 575 -30.44 10.77 -21.22
CA LEU A 575 -31.46 11.70 -21.74
C LEU A 575 -31.15 13.19 -21.48
N SER A 576 -30.12 13.49 -20.68
CA SER A 576 -29.72 14.88 -20.44
C SER A 576 -29.18 15.49 -21.74
N PRO A 577 -29.73 16.62 -22.22
CA PRO A 577 -29.21 17.30 -23.42
C PRO A 577 -27.77 17.80 -23.26
N ALA A 578 -27.29 17.93 -22.01
CA ALA A 578 -25.89 18.27 -21.73
C ALA A 578 -24.95 17.08 -21.95
N THR A 579 -25.46 15.84 -21.92
CA THR A 579 -24.65 14.65 -22.23
C THR A 579 -24.47 14.50 -23.72
N VAL A 580 -23.24 14.66 -24.20
CA VAL A 580 -22.91 14.53 -25.62
C VAL A 580 -22.05 13.30 -25.87
N PHE A 581 -22.48 12.44 -26.78
CA PHE A 581 -21.68 11.33 -27.30
C PHE A 581 -20.95 11.78 -28.56
N ASN A 582 -19.62 11.76 -28.52
CA ASN A 582 -18.74 12.14 -29.61
C ASN A 582 -17.98 10.91 -30.09
N VAL A 583 -18.19 10.52 -31.35
CA VAL A 583 -17.50 9.38 -31.96
C VAL A 583 -16.53 9.92 -33.00
N SER A 584 -15.24 9.72 -32.77
CA SER A 584 -14.15 10.17 -33.64
C SER A 584 -13.16 9.10 -34.04
N GLY A 585 -13.34 7.90 -33.50
CA GLY A 585 -12.66 6.66 -33.87
C GLY A 585 -13.40 5.46 -33.29
N GLY A 586 -13.06 4.26 -33.75
CA GLY A 586 -13.66 3.02 -33.22
C GLY A 586 -15.15 2.83 -33.57
N THR A 587 -15.89 2.19 -32.66
CA THR A 587 -17.29 1.78 -32.85
C THR A 587 -18.13 2.16 -31.63
N LEU A 588 -19.22 2.88 -31.86
CA LEU A 588 -20.33 2.98 -30.89
C LEU A 588 -21.38 1.92 -31.24
N ALA A 589 -21.71 1.09 -30.25
CA ALA A 589 -22.68 0.02 -30.38
C ALA A 589 -23.67 0.01 -29.19
N GLY A 590 -24.64 -0.90 -29.25
CA GLY A 590 -25.62 -1.14 -28.22
C GLY A 590 -27.03 -0.68 -28.58
N ASN A 591 -27.92 -0.78 -27.58
CA ASN A 591 -29.35 -0.50 -27.71
C ASN A 591 -29.81 0.71 -26.87
N GLY A 592 -28.87 1.58 -26.51
CA GLY A 592 -29.10 2.70 -25.60
C GLY A 592 -29.99 3.80 -26.19
N THR A 593 -30.36 4.74 -25.31
CA THR A 593 -31.02 5.99 -25.70
C THR A 593 -30.11 7.16 -25.38
N LEU A 594 -29.74 7.97 -26.37
CA LEU A 594 -28.80 9.07 -26.26
C LEU A 594 -29.50 10.40 -26.55
N ALA A 595 -29.19 11.46 -25.81
CA ALA A 595 -29.67 12.79 -26.15
C ALA A 595 -28.98 13.33 -27.41
N VAL A 596 -27.66 13.36 -27.44
CA VAL A 596 -26.91 13.89 -28.57
C VAL A 596 -25.84 12.89 -29.02
N LEU A 597 -25.79 12.60 -30.31
CA LEU A 597 -24.73 11.81 -30.94
C LEU A 597 -24.11 12.59 -32.10
N ASN A 598 -22.83 12.94 -31.94
CA ASN A 598 -22.03 13.59 -32.95
C ASN A 598 -20.94 12.65 -33.48
N SER A 599 -20.83 12.59 -34.80
CA SER A 599 -19.65 12.14 -35.51
C SER A 599 -18.67 13.30 -35.60
N LEU A 600 -17.49 13.19 -35.00
CA LEU A 600 -16.47 14.23 -35.02
C LEU A 600 -15.18 13.67 -35.61
N GLY A 601 -14.44 14.43 -36.40
CA GLY A 601 -13.04 14.12 -36.72
C GLY A 601 -12.78 13.48 -38.08
N MET A 602 -11.48 13.28 -38.35
CA MET A 602 -10.93 12.96 -39.67
C MET A 602 -10.73 11.45 -39.91
N PHE A 603 -10.95 10.61 -38.89
CA PHE A 603 -10.76 9.17 -38.95
C PHE A 603 -12.09 8.45 -39.15
N SER A 604 -12.04 7.32 -39.87
CA SER A 604 -13.23 6.49 -40.06
C SER A 604 -13.65 5.85 -38.74
N HIS A 605 -14.94 5.92 -38.46
CA HIS A 605 -15.55 5.35 -37.26
C HIS A 605 -16.93 4.78 -37.57
N VAL A 606 -17.44 3.93 -36.68
CA VAL A 606 -18.62 3.11 -36.92
C VAL A 606 -19.70 3.40 -35.89
N ILE A 607 -20.94 3.57 -36.36
CA ILE A 607 -22.15 3.53 -35.55
C ILE A 607 -22.88 2.22 -35.90
N SER A 608 -22.98 1.30 -34.94
CA SER A 608 -23.56 -0.03 -35.14
C SER A 608 -24.59 -0.32 -34.05
N PRO A 609 -25.87 0.03 -34.21
CA PRO A 609 -26.92 -0.39 -33.29
C PRO A 609 -26.84 -1.90 -33.00
N GLY A 610 -27.13 -2.32 -31.77
CA GLY A 610 -26.98 -3.71 -31.37
C GLY A 610 -25.53 -4.10 -31.07
N ASN A 611 -25.09 -5.27 -31.51
CA ASN A 611 -23.76 -5.77 -31.15
C ASN A 611 -23.07 -6.60 -32.25
N ASN A 612 -23.43 -6.40 -33.54
CA ASN A 612 -22.98 -7.18 -34.70
C ASN A 612 -23.49 -8.64 -34.79
N THR A 613 -24.02 -9.21 -33.70
CA THR A 613 -24.57 -10.58 -33.67
C THR A 613 -26.06 -10.64 -33.40
N THR A 614 -26.66 -9.54 -32.96
CA THR A 614 -28.10 -9.43 -32.66
C THR A 614 -28.63 -8.13 -33.23
N ILE A 615 -29.87 -8.19 -33.72
CA ILE A 615 -30.61 -6.99 -34.13
C ILE A 615 -30.78 -6.04 -32.95
N GLY A 616 -30.44 -4.77 -33.16
CA GLY A 616 -30.50 -3.72 -32.15
C GLY A 616 -31.22 -2.45 -32.57
N THR A 617 -31.49 -1.59 -31.60
CA THR A 617 -32.08 -0.27 -31.85
C THR A 617 -31.38 0.77 -31.01
N LEU A 618 -30.75 1.74 -31.66
CA LEU A 618 -30.15 2.90 -31.01
C LEU A 618 -31.11 4.09 -31.13
N THR A 619 -31.54 4.65 -30.01
CA THR A 619 -32.40 5.84 -30.02
C THR A 619 -31.54 7.07 -29.74
N VAL A 620 -31.64 8.11 -30.57
CA VAL A 620 -30.84 9.32 -30.46
C VAL A 620 -31.74 10.53 -30.64
N ASN A 621 -31.80 11.47 -29.70
CA ASN A 621 -32.64 12.67 -29.91
C ASN A 621 -32.09 13.51 -31.08
N ASP A 622 -30.85 13.97 -30.97
CA ASP A 622 -30.14 14.76 -31.97
C ASP A 622 -28.98 13.97 -32.61
N LEU A 623 -29.13 13.58 -33.87
CA LEU A 623 -28.16 12.79 -34.63
C LEU A 623 -27.43 13.64 -35.68
N ASN A 624 -26.11 13.79 -35.51
CA ASN A 624 -25.26 14.53 -36.44
C ASN A 624 -24.11 13.64 -36.94
N LEU A 625 -24.24 13.12 -38.17
CA LEU A 625 -23.18 12.34 -38.82
C LEU A 625 -22.34 13.19 -39.77
N THR A 626 -21.15 12.70 -40.10
CA THR A 626 -20.23 13.27 -41.10
C THR A 626 -19.81 12.19 -42.09
N ASP A 627 -19.10 12.58 -43.16
CA ASP A 627 -18.61 11.67 -44.21
C ASP A 627 -17.61 10.60 -43.74
N SER A 628 -17.05 10.80 -42.54
CA SER A 628 -16.12 9.87 -41.90
C SER A 628 -16.84 8.78 -41.09
N ALA A 629 -18.13 8.96 -40.78
CA ALA A 629 -18.95 7.95 -40.13
C ALA A 629 -19.35 6.83 -41.09
N THR A 630 -19.40 5.60 -40.59
CA THR A 630 -20.06 4.46 -41.24
C THR A 630 -21.20 3.97 -40.35
N VAL A 631 -22.42 3.99 -40.87
CA VAL A 631 -23.55 3.31 -40.23
C VAL A 631 -23.51 1.85 -40.67
N GLN A 632 -23.25 0.95 -39.72
CA GLN A 632 -23.17 -0.49 -39.94
C GLN A 632 -24.42 -1.17 -39.38
N LEU A 633 -25.10 -1.97 -40.20
CA LEU A 633 -26.41 -2.55 -39.85
C LEU A 633 -26.48 -4.05 -40.12
N GLN A 634 -27.31 -4.76 -39.37
CA GLN A 634 -27.68 -6.14 -39.60
C GLN A 634 -29.14 -6.23 -40.05
N LEU A 635 -29.41 -7.05 -41.07
CA LEU A 635 -30.77 -7.32 -41.57
C LEU A 635 -31.13 -8.80 -41.31
N ALA A 636 -32.28 -9.07 -40.69
CA ALA A 636 -32.67 -10.40 -40.27
C ALA A 636 -34.17 -10.67 -40.39
N GLY A 637 -34.59 -11.58 -41.27
CA GLY A 637 -36.01 -11.88 -41.42
C GLY A 637 -36.79 -10.61 -41.71
N ALA A 638 -37.73 -10.21 -40.84
CA ALA A 638 -38.46 -8.93 -40.93
C ALA A 638 -37.88 -7.80 -40.05
N SER A 639 -36.82 -8.07 -39.30
CA SER A 639 -36.17 -7.15 -38.37
C SER A 639 -34.85 -6.62 -38.95
N ASN A 640 -34.38 -5.50 -38.41
CA ASN A 640 -33.10 -4.90 -38.77
C ASN A 640 -32.57 -4.05 -37.63
N ASP A 641 -31.27 -3.79 -37.66
CA ASP A 641 -30.68 -2.71 -36.88
C ASP A 641 -31.28 -1.39 -37.30
N ARG A 642 -31.65 -0.59 -36.31
CA ARG A 642 -32.34 0.68 -36.55
C ARG A 642 -31.80 1.80 -35.68
N ILE A 643 -31.67 2.98 -36.26
CA ILE A 643 -31.52 4.23 -35.52
C ILE A 643 -32.88 4.93 -35.46
N ILE A 644 -33.30 5.35 -34.29
CA ILE A 644 -34.52 6.15 -34.11
C ILE A 644 -34.12 7.56 -33.70
N THR A 645 -34.65 8.57 -34.37
CA THR A 645 -34.43 9.98 -34.01
C THR A 645 -35.70 10.72 -33.64
N SER A 646 -35.57 11.72 -32.77
CA SER A 646 -36.69 12.55 -32.30
C SER A 646 -36.64 13.98 -32.85
N THR A 647 -35.45 14.46 -33.24
CA THR A 647 -35.26 15.69 -34.00
C THR A 647 -34.77 15.38 -35.42
N GLN A 648 -34.51 16.43 -36.22
CA GLN A 648 -34.06 16.29 -37.60
C GLN A 648 -32.68 15.61 -37.66
N PRO A 649 -32.57 14.39 -38.23
CA PRO A 649 -31.29 13.69 -38.36
C PRO A 649 -30.47 14.29 -39.51
N THR A 650 -29.15 14.36 -39.32
CA THR A 650 -28.21 14.83 -40.34
C THR A 650 -27.22 13.73 -40.73
N LEU A 651 -27.13 13.42 -42.04
CA LEU A 651 -26.26 12.35 -42.56
C LEU A 651 -24.93 12.84 -43.14
N ASN A 652 -24.90 14.03 -43.76
CA ASN A 652 -23.71 14.67 -44.35
C ASN A 652 -22.71 13.74 -45.08
N GLY A 653 -23.20 12.80 -45.89
CA GLY A 653 -22.32 11.92 -46.67
C GLY A 653 -21.72 10.76 -45.89
N ALA A 654 -22.25 10.42 -44.71
CA ALA A 654 -21.89 9.20 -43.99
C ALA A 654 -21.99 7.97 -44.90
N ARG A 655 -21.20 6.93 -44.61
CA ARG A 655 -21.21 5.67 -45.37
C ARG A 655 -22.24 4.71 -44.79
N LEU A 656 -22.81 3.90 -45.66
CA LEU A 656 -23.74 2.83 -45.29
C LEU A 656 -23.09 1.47 -45.55
N SER A 657 -23.09 0.60 -44.55
CA SER A 657 -22.59 -0.77 -44.63
C SER A 657 -23.55 -1.70 -43.90
N GLY A 658 -23.57 -2.98 -44.26
CA GLY A 658 -24.35 -3.95 -43.49
C GLY A 658 -24.07 -5.40 -43.83
N SER A 659 -24.68 -6.29 -43.06
CA SER A 659 -24.63 -7.74 -43.22
C SER A 659 -25.99 -8.38 -43.00
N LEU A 660 -26.14 -9.63 -43.45
CA LEU A 660 -27.35 -10.43 -43.24
C LEU A 660 -27.17 -11.31 -42.02
N LEU A 661 -28.23 -11.44 -41.20
CA LEU A 661 -28.24 -12.24 -39.98
C LEU A 661 -29.47 -13.18 -39.95
N PRO A 662 -29.28 -14.52 -39.85
CA PRO A 662 -28.03 -15.21 -40.13
C PRO A 662 -27.57 -14.92 -41.57
N SER A 663 -26.31 -15.22 -41.90
CA SER A 663 -25.76 -15.00 -43.25
C SER A 663 -26.53 -15.73 -44.37
N THR A 664 -27.32 -16.75 -44.01
CA THR A 664 -28.22 -17.49 -44.90
C THR A 664 -29.57 -16.82 -45.15
N PHE A 665 -29.84 -15.66 -44.53
CA PHE A 665 -31.07 -14.93 -44.75
C PHE A 665 -31.15 -14.44 -46.20
N VAL A 666 -32.30 -14.68 -46.84
CA VAL A 666 -32.60 -14.26 -48.20
C VAL A 666 -33.70 -13.19 -48.17
N PRO A 667 -33.37 -11.90 -48.37
CA PRO A 667 -34.37 -10.84 -48.51
C PRO A 667 -35.30 -11.10 -49.70
N LYS A 668 -36.61 -10.98 -49.49
CA LYS A 668 -37.58 -11.06 -50.59
C LYS A 668 -37.52 -9.78 -51.41
N VAL A 669 -37.59 -9.88 -52.74
CA VAL A 669 -37.73 -8.70 -53.60
C VAL A 669 -38.94 -7.87 -53.16
N GLY A 670 -38.75 -6.56 -53.00
CA GLY A 670 -39.73 -5.62 -52.46
C GLY A 670 -39.79 -5.56 -50.93
N GLN A 671 -39.03 -6.40 -50.21
CA GLN A 671 -38.96 -6.35 -48.76
C GLN A 671 -38.28 -5.07 -48.29
N GLN A 672 -38.89 -4.41 -47.31
CA GLN A 672 -38.45 -3.11 -46.79
C GLN A 672 -37.85 -3.23 -45.39
N PHE A 673 -36.83 -2.42 -45.13
CA PHE A 673 -36.18 -2.27 -43.84
C PHE A 673 -36.01 -0.78 -43.54
N THR A 674 -36.74 -0.27 -42.54
CA THR A 674 -36.54 1.09 -42.04
C THR A 674 -35.29 1.14 -41.16
N ILE A 675 -34.20 1.64 -41.72
CA ILE A 675 -32.88 1.66 -41.05
C ILE A 675 -32.66 2.92 -40.21
N LEU A 676 -33.37 4.01 -40.56
CA LEU A 676 -33.43 5.23 -39.77
C LEU A 676 -34.90 5.65 -39.72
N GLN A 677 -35.47 5.65 -38.51
CA GLN A 677 -36.82 6.14 -38.26
C GLN A 677 -36.76 7.55 -37.69
N ASN A 678 -37.31 8.52 -38.40
CA ASN A 678 -37.29 9.93 -38.03
C ASN A 678 -38.66 10.34 -37.49
N ASN A 679 -38.79 10.38 -36.16
CA ASN A 679 -40.05 10.74 -35.51
C ASN A 679 -40.33 12.26 -35.49
N SER A 680 -39.43 13.09 -36.02
CA SER A 680 -39.68 14.52 -36.22
C SER A 680 -40.56 14.76 -37.45
N SER A 681 -41.07 15.98 -37.66
CA SER A 681 -41.76 16.36 -38.90
C SER A 681 -40.80 16.86 -40.00
N SER A 682 -39.54 17.12 -39.65
CA SER A 682 -38.53 17.62 -40.59
C SER A 682 -37.95 16.46 -41.41
N PRO A 683 -37.61 16.67 -42.70
CA PRO A 683 -36.98 15.63 -43.52
C PRO A 683 -35.55 15.33 -43.06
N VAL A 684 -35.02 14.15 -43.37
CA VAL A 684 -33.60 13.84 -43.17
C VAL A 684 -32.73 14.86 -43.92
N LEU A 685 -31.73 15.43 -43.25
CA LEU A 685 -30.81 16.40 -43.84
C LEU A 685 -29.58 15.69 -44.42
N GLY A 686 -29.32 15.93 -45.72
CA GLY A 686 -28.25 15.25 -46.45
C GLY A 686 -28.60 13.81 -46.84
N ILE A 687 -27.61 13.10 -47.38
CA ILE A 687 -27.75 11.71 -47.85
C ILE A 687 -26.56 10.88 -47.38
N PHE A 688 -26.69 9.55 -47.44
CA PHE A 688 -25.53 8.67 -47.39
C PHE A 688 -24.65 8.87 -48.64
N SER A 689 -23.35 8.64 -48.47
CA SER A 689 -22.34 8.81 -49.52
C SER A 689 -22.69 8.05 -50.79
N GLY A 690 -22.83 8.76 -51.92
CA GLY A 690 -23.11 8.14 -53.23
C GLY A 690 -24.49 7.50 -53.38
N LEU A 691 -25.42 7.72 -52.43
CA LEU A 691 -26.74 7.10 -52.42
C LEU A 691 -27.84 8.18 -52.48
N PRO A 692 -28.13 8.76 -53.67
CA PRO A 692 -29.30 9.64 -53.84
C PRO A 692 -30.62 8.86 -53.70
N GLU A 693 -31.76 9.56 -53.66
CA GLU A 693 -33.09 8.92 -53.64
C GLU A 693 -33.24 7.89 -54.78
N GLY A 694 -33.63 6.66 -54.43
CA GLY A 694 -33.73 5.53 -55.37
C GLY A 694 -32.38 4.90 -55.76
N GLY A 695 -31.26 5.46 -55.31
CA GLY A 695 -29.91 4.90 -55.49
C GLY A 695 -29.79 3.52 -54.85
N THR A 696 -28.84 2.72 -55.33
CA THR A 696 -28.70 1.31 -54.90
C THR A 696 -27.42 1.06 -54.11
N THR A 697 -27.53 0.27 -53.05
CA THR A 697 -26.40 -0.24 -52.26
C THR A 697 -26.44 -1.76 -52.18
N GLN A 698 -25.29 -2.38 -51.93
CA GLN A 698 -25.16 -3.82 -51.76
C GLN A 698 -24.96 -4.16 -50.28
N ILE A 699 -25.75 -5.11 -49.76
CA ILE A 699 -25.60 -5.69 -48.42
C ILE A 699 -25.58 -7.21 -48.57
N GLY A 700 -24.46 -7.84 -48.23
CA GLY A 700 -24.19 -9.22 -48.62
C GLY A 700 -24.22 -9.37 -50.14
N ASP A 701 -24.96 -10.37 -50.65
CA ASP A 701 -25.12 -10.62 -52.09
C ASP A 701 -26.36 -9.94 -52.71
N TYR A 702 -27.02 -9.05 -51.95
CA TYR A 702 -28.32 -8.48 -52.32
C TYR A 702 -28.21 -6.97 -52.55
N VAL A 703 -28.95 -6.48 -53.55
CA VAL A 703 -29.02 -5.07 -53.91
C VAL A 703 -30.29 -4.46 -53.33
N PHE A 704 -30.13 -3.32 -52.68
CA PHE A 704 -31.20 -2.55 -52.05
C PHE A 704 -31.26 -1.14 -52.64
N SER A 705 -32.46 -0.66 -52.98
CA SER A 705 -32.69 0.76 -53.26
C SER A 705 -32.97 1.52 -51.97
N VAL A 706 -32.39 2.70 -51.80
CA VAL A 706 -32.65 3.59 -50.66
C VAL A 706 -33.81 4.55 -50.98
N SER A 707 -34.62 4.87 -49.97
CA SER A 707 -35.55 6.00 -49.99
C SER A 707 -35.42 6.79 -48.70
N TYR A 708 -35.30 8.11 -48.78
CA TYR A 708 -35.30 9.07 -47.67
C TYR A 708 -36.71 9.63 -47.36
N LEU A 709 -37.69 9.19 -48.14
CA LEU A 709 -39.11 9.51 -48.01
C LEU A 709 -39.93 8.26 -47.63
N GLY A 710 -39.25 7.22 -47.14
CA GLY A 710 -39.87 5.95 -46.80
C GLY A 710 -40.65 6.01 -45.48
N GLY A 711 -41.30 4.90 -45.13
CA GLY A 711 -42.00 4.74 -43.84
C GLY A 711 -43.09 5.79 -43.63
N SER A 712 -42.93 6.69 -42.64
CA SER A 712 -43.84 7.82 -42.36
C SER A 712 -43.76 8.98 -43.37
N GLY A 713 -42.87 8.92 -44.36
CA GLY A 713 -42.66 9.96 -45.37
C GLY A 713 -41.35 10.75 -45.20
N ASN A 714 -40.60 10.47 -44.14
CA ASN A 714 -39.34 11.11 -43.78
C ASN A 714 -38.33 10.13 -43.15
N ASP A 715 -38.58 8.82 -43.27
CA ASP A 715 -37.67 7.76 -42.81
C ASP A 715 -36.68 7.36 -43.91
N VAL A 716 -35.56 6.76 -43.51
CA VAL A 716 -34.67 6.07 -44.45
C VAL A 716 -35.00 4.58 -44.50
N VAL A 717 -35.42 4.13 -45.68
CA VAL A 717 -35.86 2.75 -45.94
C VAL A 717 -35.03 2.12 -47.04
N LEU A 718 -34.52 0.91 -46.78
CA LEU A 718 -33.93 0.04 -47.79
C LEU A 718 -34.99 -0.91 -48.33
N THR A 719 -35.13 -1.00 -49.65
CA THR A 719 -36.01 -1.96 -50.32
C THR A 719 -35.18 -2.93 -51.15
N ALA A 720 -35.30 -4.23 -50.89
CA ALA A 720 -34.61 -5.25 -51.68
C ALA A 720 -35.11 -5.20 -53.14
N VAL A 721 -34.21 -4.99 -54.10
CA VAL A 721 -34.56 -4.86 -55.53
C VAL A 721 -34.30 -6.17 -56.27
N THR A 722 -33.13 -6.76 -56.03
CA THR A 722 -32.73 -8.06 -56.57
C THR A 722 -31.87 -8.79 -55.55
N GLY A 723 -32.13 -10.07 -55.34
CA GLY A 723 -31.07 -10.96 -54.88
C GLY A 723 -30.14 -11.23 -56.05
N ILE A 724 -28.85 -11.32 -55.77
CA ILE A 724 -27.75 -11.72 -56.66
C ILE A 724 -27.39 -10.75 -57.82
N LEU A 725 -26.15 -10.21 -57.78
CA LEU A 725 -25.29 -10.18 -58.98
C LEU A 725 -25.29 -11.60 -59.58
N PRO A 726 -25.30 -11.77 -60.92
CA PRO A 726 -25.63 -13.02 -61.63
C PRO A 726 -25.33 -14.32 -60.87
N PRO A 727 -26.29 -15.26 -60.76
CA PRO A 727 -26.14 -16.47 -59.95
C PRO A 727 -24.90 -17.27 -60.33
N GLY A 728 -24.17 -17.73 -59.32
CA GLY A 728 -23.48 -19.03 -59.40
C GLY A 728 -24.48 -20.14 -59.80
N PRO A 729 -23.99 -21.30 -60.25
CA PRO A 729 -24.67 -22.20 -61.20
C PRO A 729 -26.16 -22.44 -60.95
N VAL A 730 -27.03 -21.86 -61.78
CA VAL A 730 -28.40 -22.35 -61.94
C VAL A 730 -28.32 -23.42 -63.04
N GLY A 731 -28.08 -24.66 -62.63
CA GLY A 731 -27.85 -25.81 -63.53
C GLY A 731 -26.38 -26.01 -63.91
N ASP A 732 -26.06 -27.20 -64.44
CA ASP A 732 -24.68 -27.66 -64.67
C ASP A 732 -24.07 -27.16 -66.00
N THR A 733 -24.83 -26.39 -66.78
CA THR A 733 -24.45 -25.99 -68.15
C THR A 733 -24.53 -24.48 -68.37
N ALA A 734 -23.70 -23.97 -69.29
CA ALA A 734 -23.66 -22.54 -69.66
C ALA A 734 -25.03 -22.00 -70.14
N ASN A 735 -25.85 -22.84 -70.75
CA ASN A 735 -27.19 -22.47 -71.21
C ASN A 735 -28.18 -22.37 -70.04
N GLN A 736 -28.12 -23.27 -69.05
CA GLN A 736 -28.94 -23.17 -67.85
C GLN A 736 -28.58 -21.93 -67.00
N HIS A 737 -27.28 -21.59 -66.90
CA HIS A 737 -26.85 -20.34 -66.25
C HIS A 737 -27.40 -19.10 -66.96
N TYR A 738 -27.36 -19.07 -68.29
CA TYR A 738 -27.87 -17.96 -69.08
C TYR A 738 -29.39 -17.79 -68.89
N VAL A 739 -30.15 -18.90 -68.88
CA VAL A 739 -31.60 -18.88 -68.60
C VAL A 739 -31.88 -18.41 -67.18
N GLY A 740 -31.12 -18.89 -66.19
CA GLY A 740 -31.20 -18.43 -64.81
C GLY A 740 -31.03 -16.91 -64.72
N TYR A 741 -29.99 -16.36 -65.35
CA TYR A 741 -29.75 -14.92 -65.41
C TYR A 741 -30.93 -14.14 -66.04
N LEU A 742 -31.53 -14.64 -67.12
CA LEU A 742 -32.69 -14.01 -67.76
C LEU A 742 -33.93 -14.01 -66.87
N TYR A 743 -34.20 -15.09 -66.14
CA TYR A 743 -35.34 -15.15 -65.21
C TYR A 743 -35.20 -14.13 -64.08
N TYR A 744 -34.01 -13.98 -63.52
CA TYR A 744 -33.76 -12.97 -62.49
C TYR A 744 -33.84 -11.55 -63.05
N THR A 745 -33.17 -11.27 -64.17
CA THR A 745 -33.10 -9.91 -64.73
C THR A 745 -34.41 -9.43 -65.35
N LEU A 746 -35.18 -10.34 -65.95
CA LEU A 746 -36.44 -9.99 -66.60
C LEU A 746 -37.60 -10.17 -65.63
N LEU A 747 -37.75 -11.33 -64.99
CA LEU A 747 -38.95 -11.68 -64.21
C LEU A 747 -38.82 -11.41 -62.70
N GLY A 748 -37.62 -11.13 -62.20
CA GLY A 748 -37.39 -10.85 -60.78
C GLY A 748 -37.50 -12.08 -59.88
N ARG A 749 -37.39 -13.29 -60.43
CA ARG A 749 -37.46 -14.57 -59.69
C ARG A 749 -36.55 -15.63 -60.29
N ALA A 750 -36.33 -16.72 -59.55
CA ALA A 750 -35.67 -17.92 -60.08
C ALA A 750 -36.56 -18.64 -61.12
N PRO A 751 -35.97 -19.33 -62.11
CA PRO A 751 -36.72 -20.23 -62.97
C PRO A 751 -37.22 -21.44 -62.17
N ASP A 752 -38.45 -21.87 -62.44
CA ASP A 752 -38.95 -23.18 -62.01
C ASP A 752 -38.32 -24.30 -62.86
N ALA A 753 -38.43 -25.56 -62.40
CA ALA A 753 -37.80 -26.69 -63.07
C ALA A 753 -38.26 -26.85 -64.54
N GLY A 754 -39.53 -26.57 -64.85
CA GLY A 754 -40.06 -26.66 -66.21
C GLY A 754 -39.58 -25.51 -67.10
N GLY A 755 -39.55 -24.29 -66.56
CA GLY A 755 -39.01 -23.11 -67.23
C GLY A 755 -37.52 -23.23 -67.53
N LEU A 756 -36.71 -23.65 -66.56
CA LEU A 756 -35.28 -23.86 -66.75
C LEU A 756 -35.01 -24.89 -67.84
N ALA A 757 -35.68 -26.05 -67.79
CA ALA A 757 -35.51 -27.11 -68.78
C ALA A 757 -35.94 -26.68 -70.19
N SER A 758 -37.09 -26.01 -70.33
CA SER A 758 -37.62 -25.64 -71.64
C SER A 758 -36.72 -24.63 -72.36
N TYR A 759 -36.31 -23.56 -71.67
CA TYR A 759 -35.49 -22.53 -72.29
C TYR A 759 -34.03 -22.94 -72.46
N SER A 760 -33.49 -23.78 -71.57
CA SER A 760 -32.14 -24.34 -71.78
C SER A 760 -32.11 -25.30 -72.97
N GLN A 761 -33.13 -26.15 -73.11
CA GLN A 761 -33.26 -27.05 -74.26
C GLN A 761 -33.40 -26.31 -75.60
N MET A 762 -34.05 -25.14 -75.61
CA MET A 762 -34.09 -24.28 -76.81
C MET A 762 -32.69 -23.82 -77.22
N LEU A 763 -31.87 -23.41 -76.24
CA LEU A 763 -30.47 -23.01 -76.49
C LEU A 763 -29.61 -24.21 -76.90
N ASP A 764 -29.81 -25.37 -76.27
CA ASP A 764 -29.11 -26.61 -76.62
C ASP A 764 -29.48 -27.10 -78.03
N ALA A 765 -30.69 -26.82 -78.49
CA ALA A 765 -31.17 -27.08 -79.86
C ALA A 765 -30.74 -26.01 -80.89
N GLY A 766 -29.90 -25.04 -80.49
CA GLY A 766 -29.32 -24.04 -81.38
C GLY A 766 -30.13 -22.74 -81.54
N ALA A 767 -31.15 -22.49 -80.71
CA ALA A 767 -31.79 -21.18 -80.67
C ALA A 767 -30.81 -20.10 -80.18
N SER A 768 -30.91 -18.89 -80.72
CA SER A 768 -30.05 -17.79 -80.27
C SER A 768 -30.45 -17.31 -78.87
N ARG A 769 -29.47 -16.79 -78.14
CA ARG A 769 -29.66 -16.21 -76.80
C ARG A 769 -30.66 -15.07 -76.83
N GLU A 770 -30.62 -14.26 -77.87
CA GLU A 770 -31.53 -13.13 -78.10
C GLU A 770 -32.97 -13.62 -78.30
N SER A 771 -33.16 -14.73 -79.02
CA SER A 771 -34.50 -15.31 -79.22
C SER A 771 -35.09 -15.78 -77.89
N VAL A 772 -34.30 -16.42 -77.03
CA VAL A 772 -34.76 -16.88 -75.71
C VAL A 772 -35.02 -15.70 -74.76
N ALA A 773 -34.14 -14.70 -74.75
CA ALA A 773 -34.36 -13.46 -74.00
C ALA A 773 -35.63 -12.74 -74.45
N ALA A 774 -35.88 -12.64 -75.76
CA ALA A 774 -37.09 -12.04 -76.30
C ALA A 774 -38.35 -12.83 -75.95
N SER A 775 -38.30 -14.17 -75.92
CA SER A 775 -39.42 -15.01 -75.48
C SER A 775 -39.78 -14.77 -74.01
N ILE A 776 -38.78 -14.70 -73.12
CA ILE A 776 -38.99 -14.42 -71.69
C ILE A 776 -39.48 -12.97 -71.49
N TYR A 777 -38.88 -12.00 -72.17
CA TYR A 777 -39.24 -10.58 -72.09
C TYR A 777 -40.68 -10.30 -72.57
N ASN A 778 -41.13 -11.00 -73.61
CA ASN A 778 -42.48 -10.83 -74.15
C ASN A 778 -43.53 -11.71 -73.49
N SER A 779 -43.15 -12.49 -72.47
CA SER A 779 -44.05 -13.40 -71.75
C SER A 779 -45.21 -12.66 -71.08
N PRO A 780 -46.37 -13.30 -70.89
CA PRO A 780 -47.48 -12.72 -70.14
C PRO A 780 -47.09 -12.28 -68.72
N GLU A 781 -46.21 -13.04 -68.07
CA GLU A 781 -45.68 -12.72 -66.75
C GLU A 781 -44.88 -11.41 -66.75
N GLN A 782 -44.01 -11.21 -67.76
CA GLN A 782 -43.25 -9.97 -67.84
C GLN A 782 -44.10 -8.76 -68.18
N ARG A 783 -45.13 -8.93 -69.03
CA ARG A 783 -46.11 -7.87 -69.31
C ARG A 783 -46.86 -7.48 -68.03
N TYR A 784 -47.21 -8.44 -67.20
CA TYR A 784 -47.81 -8.18 -65.89
C TYR A 784 -46.85 -7.37 -64.98
N ASN A 785 -45.57 -7.75 -64.91
CA ASN A 785 -44.56 -7.04 -64.13
C ASN A 785 -44.35 -5.59 -64.61
N GLN A 786 -44.31 -5.36 -65.93
CA GLN A 786 -44.20 -4.03 -66.53
C GLN A 786 -45.41 -3.15 -66.19
N VAL A 787 -46.62 -3.70 -66.31
CA VAL A 787 -47.86 -3.01 -65.94
C VAL A 787 -47.86 -2.70 -64.43
N ALA A 788 -47.53 -3.68 -63.57
CA ALA A 788 -47.44 -3.48 -62.13
C ALA A 788 -46.40 -2.42 -61.73
N ALA A 789 -45.24 -2.38 -62.40
CA ALA A 789 -44.21 -1.35 -62.21
C ALA A 789 -44.70 0.04 -62.62
N TYR A 790 -45.41 0.15 -63.76
CA TYR A 790 -46.00 1.40 -64.23
C TYR A 790 -47.10 1.93 -63.28
N TYR A 791 -47.94 1.03 -62.76
CA TYR A 791 -48.97 1.34 -61.76
C TYR A 791 -48.36 1.87 -60.45
N ARG A 792 -47.26 1.26 -59.96
CA ARG A 792 -46.52 1.72 -58.77
C ARG A 792 -45.89 3.10 -58.95
N LYS A 793 -45.41 3.41 -60.16
CA LYS A 793 -44.75 4.68 -60.49
C LYS A 793 -45.74 5.85 -60.66
N THR A 794 -46.97 5.59 -61.15
CA THR A 794 -47.86 6.64 -61.64
C THR A 794 -49.04 6.97 -60.71
N ILE A 795 -49.57 6.00 -59.94
CA ILE A 795 -50.80 6.20 -59.14
C ILE A 795 -50.51 6.57 -57.67
N ARG A 796 -49.28 6.43 -57.17
CA ARG A 796 -48.90 6.91 -55.82
C ARG A 796 -48.54 8.41 -55.76
N GLN A 797 -48.49 9.11 -56.89
CA GLN A 797 -48.24 10.56 -56.93
C GLN A 797 -49.51 11.42 -56.95
N ASN A 798 -50.70 10.85 -57.23
CA ASN A 798 -51.94 11.62 -57.32
C ASN A 798 -53.03 11.02 -56.42
N SER A 799 -53.24 11.67 -55.28
CA SER A 799 -54.31 11.42 -54.32
C SER A 799 -55.69 11.65 -54.94
N VAL A 800 -56.36 10.63 -55.50
CA VAL A 800 -57.82 10.69 -55.71
C VAL A 800 -58.50 9.33 -55.46
N THR A 801 -59.62 9.47 -54.75
CA THR A 801 -60.56 8.55 -54.10
C THR A 801 -61.02 7.25 -54.80
N THR A 802 -61.26 6.29 -53.90
CA THR A 802 -61.72 4.90 -53.97
C THR A 802 -63.12 4.68 -54.58
N LYS A 803 -63.41 5.09 -55.83
CA LYS A 803 -64.74 4.80 -56.44
C LYS A 803 -64.80 4.27 -57.87
N TRP A 804 -63.66 4.00 -58.53
CA TRP A 804 -63.64 3.50 -59.92
C TRP A 804 -63.20 2.04 -60.11
N LEU A 805 -62.95 1.31 -59.01
CA LEU A 805 -62.23 0.03 -59.04
C LEU A 805 -63.03 -1.20 -59.53
N VAL A 806 -64.29 -1.07 -59.96
CA VAL A 806 -65.11 -2.23 -60.38
C VAL A 806 -65.53 -2.18 -61.87
N ILE A 807 -65.41 -1.04 -62.55
CA ILE A 807 -65.93 -0.89 -63.93
C ILE A 807 -64.87 -1.16 -65.01
N ILE A 808 -63.57 -1.01 -64.70
CA ILE A 808 -62.50 -1.06 -65.71
C ILE A 808 -61.83 -2.45 -65.85
N ALA A 809 -61.89 -3.31 -64.82
CA ALA A 809 -61.27 -4.64 -64.90
C ALA A 809 -62.01 -5.62 -65.86
N ASN A 810 -63.27 -5.35 -66.20
CA ASN A 810 -64.11 -6.30 -66.96
C ASN A 810 -64.46 -5.88 -68.41
N SER A 811 -63.89 -4.79 -68.95
CA SER A 811 -64.36 -4.23 -70.24
C SER A 811 -63.29 -4.02 -71.33
N TRP A 812 -62.03 -4.41 -71.11
CA TRP A 812 -60.94 -4.18 -72.09
C TRP A 812 -60.75 -5.30 -73.12
N VAL A 813 -61.82 -5.71 -73.80
CA VAL A 813 -61.72 -6.55 -75.03
C VAL A 813 -61.98 -5.73 -76.30
N ALA A 814 -62.40 -4.46 -76.21
CA ALA A 814 -62.63 -3.65 -77.40
C ALA A 814 -62.28 -2.18 -77.14
N MET A 815 -61.05 -1.76 -77.45
CA MET A 815 -60.74 -0.44 -78.01
C MET A 815 -59.22 -0.30 -78.25
N ASP A 816 -58.89 -0.06 -79.52
CA ASP A 816 -57.56 0.29 -80.02
C ASP A 816 -57.19 1.73 -79.61
N PRO A 817 -56.18 1.94 -78.74
CA PRO A 817 -55.84 3.27 -78.21
C PRO A 817 -54.83 4.04 -79.08
N PHE A 818 -54.42 3.54 -80.25
CA PHE A 818 -53.26 4.11 -80.97
C PHE A 818 -53.50 5.36 -81.82
N ARG A 819 -54.65 6.05 -81.72
CA ARG A 819 -54.96 7.17 -82.64
C ARG A 819 -54.81 8.61 -82.10
N LYS A 820 -54.22 8.84 -80.94
CA LYS A 820 -54.10 10.22 -80.39
C LYS A 820 -52.76 10.64 -79.76
N PHE A 821 -51.64 10.04 -80.15
CA PHE A 821 -50.31 10.52 -79.73
C PHE A 821 -49.36 10.71 -80.92
N LYS A 822 -49.73 11.63 -81.84
CA LYS A 822 -48.81 12.06 -82.92
C LYS A 822 -48.16 13.43 -82.70
N ASP A 823 -48.61 14.26 -81.76
CA ASP A 823 -47.92 15.52 -81.46
C ASP A 823 -47.75 15.70 -79.95
N LEU A 824 -46.59 15.27 -79.44
CA LEU A 824 -45.89 15.76 -78.24
C LEU A 824 -44.44 15.28 -78.25
#